data_AF-A0AA88RFL4-F1
#
_entry.id   AF-A0AA88RFL4-F1
#
_cell.length_a   1.000
_cell.length_b   1.000
_cell.length_c   1.000
_cell.angle_alpha   90.00
_cell.angle_beta   90.00
_cell.angle_gamma   90.00
#
_symmetry.space_group_name_H-M   'P 1'
#
loop_
_entity.id
_entity.type
_entity.pdbx_description
1 polymer ?
#
loop_
_entity_poly.entity_id
_entity_poly.type
_entity_poly.pdbx_seq_one_letter_code
_entity_poly.pdbx_strand_id
1 'polypeptide(L)'
;YTGYDIEGSILLLQTCFDHLNIYGKDVNNMQLEPVIASIFKVILNKPNFSTVFCESLRSAPTSDDFLEALSNTLQLSALEKIGIGLALLDSDNLEVRMCGKNFCMSQLGELSSSHLTADSVEQIQSILMFLNQSEGLSRHVDSFMQLLSLVQLKDDSEFLLAPLLSDELRKDNFLRELDVSIVGSENDFDAVLAEVEKEMSLADMMTELGYGCTVNVSECKEMLSLFLPLTEGIIAKILGTVACTHAGLEDSQSAFLTFCSALGSSTVSDLPFLNSWNTDVLLDSIKQLAPEINWINVFENLDHDGFYVPNETAFSFLMSVYRSTCQDPFPLHAICGSVWKNAEGQLSFLKHAVSAPPEVFSFAHSGRQLAYVDAVNGHKFQPGHANHAWLCLNLLEVLCQLAERGHASSVHSILEYPLKHCPEILLLGMAHVNVHFSTTYDLLQYEVLSAVFPLVLKNASGSGIVLYLWHVNPNIVLRGFIDSLDGDPENMSRILDLCQELKFLSPILDMAPSSFGVRLAALASRKELLDLEKWLGTNLSTYKDTFFEECLKFLKEVKYGAQDDPANRFHQSGTLWNIYAETSSTFLKALQAHTGLISSSQLSEGIEKLHVTFMHANSRVKPGGGTDSSTSDGYADDIEAEANSYFHQMFSGQLAIDAMIQMLARFKESSEKREESIFECMIANLFEEYKFFSKYPERQLKIAAVLFGSLIKHQLVTHLTLGIALRAVLDALRKPADSKMFVFGTKALEQFVDRLIEWPQYCNHILQISHLRGTHSELVAFIERALARISSGYPESDIGHGPAVDQHQGSIPVVNTE
;
A
#
# COMPACT_ATOMS: atom_id res chain seq x y z
N TYR A 1 -13.04 0.24 -0.23
CA TYR A 1 -12.07 -0.76 -0.74
C TYR A 1 -11.45 -0.33 -2.09
N THR A 2 -11.07 0.94 -2.25
CA THR A 2 -10.67 1.52 -3.55
C THR A 2 -9.38 2.37 -3.48
N GLY A 3 -8.51 2.13 -2.49
CA GLY A 3 -7.36 3.00 -2.23
C GLY A 3 -6.15 2.30 -1.63
N TYR A 4 -5.71 1.20 -2.24
CA TYR A 4 -4.39 0.64 -1.93
C TYR A 4 -3.38 1.08 -2.98
N ASP A 5 -2.25 1.58 -2.49
CA ASP A 5 -1.00 1.92 -3.19
C ASP A 5 -0.42 0.69 -3.95
N ILE A 6 0.63 0.87 -4.76
CA ILE A 6 1.34 -0.21 -5.47
C ILE A 6 1.83 -1.25 -4.46
N GLU A 7 2.52 -0.83 -3.40
CA GLU A 7 2.98 -1.72 -2.32
C GLU A 7 1.81 -2.41 -1.61
N GLY A 8 0.73 -1.67 -1.34
CA GLY A 8 -0.49 -2.23 -0.76
C GLY A 8 -1.12 -3.29 -1.67
N SER A 9 -1.09 -3.08 -2.98
CA SER A 9 -1.60 -4.02 -3.98
C SER A 9 -0.68 -5.24 -4.13
N ILE A 10 0.64 -5.07 -4.01
CA ILE A 10 1.63 -6.16 -3.99
C ILE A 10 1.44 -7.02 -2.74
N LEU A 11 1.41 -6.42 -1.55
CA LEU A 11 1.20 -7.12 -0.27
C LEU A 11 -0.15 -7.84 -0.24
N LEU A 12 -1.19 -7.21 -0.79
CA LEU A 12 -2.52 -7.81 -0.89
C LEU A 12 -2.50 -9.03 -1.81
N LEU A 13 -1.86 -8.94 -2.98
CA LEU A 13 -1.74 -10.06 -3.91
C LEU A 13 -0.83 -11.17 -3.39
N GLN A 14 0.29 -10.84 -2.75
CA GLN A 14 1.15 -11.80 -2.07
C GLN A 14 0.38 -12.55 -0.99
N THR A 15 -0.38 -11.83 -0.15
CA THR A 15 -1.23 -12.44 0.87
C THR A 15 -2.30 -13.34 0.26
N CYS A 16 -2.91 -12.92 -0.87
CA CYS A 16 -3.86 -13.76 -1.61
C CYS A 16 -3.20 -15.03 -2.15
N PHE A 17 -2.01 -14.93 -2.74
CA PHE A 17 -1.27 -16.08 -3.27
C PHE A 17 -0.75 -17.01 -2.18
N ASP A 18 -0.29 -16.46 -1.05
CA ASP A 18 0.10 -17.25 0.12
C ASP A 18 -1.11 -18.01 0.67
N HIS A 19 -2.28 -17.39 0.74
CA HIS A 19 -3.52 -18.09 1.10
C HIS A 19 -3.89 -19.19 0.10
N LEU A 20 -3.71 -18.97 -1.20
CA LEU A 20 -3.95 -19.99 -2.24
C LEU A 20 -2.92 -21.13 -2.18
N ASN A 21 -1.64 -20.82 -1.93
CA ASN A 21 -0.56 -21.80 -1.80
C ASN A 21 -0.64 -22.64 -0.51
N ILE A 22 -1.04 -22.04 0.61
CA ILE A 22 -1.17 -22.71 1.91
C ILE A 22 -2.39 -23.64 1.95
N TYR A 23 -3.50 -23.27 1.28
CA TYR A 23 -4.75 -24.03 1.30
C TYR A 23 -5.05 -24.85 0.04
N GLY A 24 -4.20 -24.80 -0.99
CA GLY A 24 -4.36 -25.56 -2.25
C GLY A 24 -4.44 -27.09 -2.10
N LYS A 25 -4.30 -27.63 -0.89
CA LYS A 25 -4.53 -29.06 -0.58
C LYS A 25 -5.71 -29.34 0.37
N ASP A 26 -6.29 -28.34 1.02
CA ASP A 26 -7.42 -28.51 1.96
C ASP A 26 -8.68 -27.81 1.43
N VAL A 27 -9.39 -28.56 0.58
CA VAL A 27 -10.54 -28.20 -0.26
C VAL A 27 -11.82 -27.91 0.54
N ASN A 28 -11.84 -26.98 1.51
CA ASN A 28 -13.10 -26.70 2.26
C ASN A 28 -13.38 -25.24 2.67
N ASN A 29 -12.56 -24.25 2.33
CA ASN A 29 -12.88 -22.84 2.62
C ASN A 29 -13.48 -22.11 1.41
N MET A 30 -14.65 -22.59 0.98
CA MET A 30 -15.45 -22.12 -0.17
C MET A 30 -15.94 -20.64 -0.10
N GLN A 31 -15.61 -19.88 0.95
CA GLN A 31 -16.14 -18.52 1.17
C GLN A 31 -15.18 -17.39 0.76
N LEU A 32 -13.86 -17.62 0.69
CA LEU A 32 -12.88 -16.57 0.37
C LEU A 32 -12.48 -16.51 -1.11
N GLU A 33 -12.55 -17.63 -1.85
CA GLU A 33 -12.24 -17.69 -3.29
C GLU A 33 -12.94 -16.61 -4.13
N PRO A 34 -14.26 -16.36 -4.01
CA PRO A 34 -14.92 -15.31 -4.80
C PRO A 34 -14.48 -13.89 -4.42
N VAL A 35 -14.05 -13.69 -3.17
CA VAL A 35 -13.52 -12.40 -2.71
C VAL A 35 -12.13 -12.17 -3.28
N ILE A 36 -11.26 -13.20 -3.24
CA ILE A 36 -9.92 -13.15 -3.84
C ILE A 36 -10.01 -12.95 -5.35
N ALA A 37 -10.91 -13.66 -6.04
CA ALA A 37 -11.15 -13.45 -7.46
C ALA A 37 -11.63 -12.03 -7.78
N SER A 38 -12.54 -11.48 -6.96
CA SER A 38 -13.01 -10.09 -7.14
C SER A 38 -11.90 -9.07 -6.92
N ILE A 39 -11.05 -9.28 -5.90
CA ILE A 39 -9.88 -8.44 -5.63
C ILE A 39 -8.90 -8.51 -6.80
N PHE A 40 -8.59 -9.71 -7.29
CA PHE A 40 -7.67 -9.91 -8.41
C PHE A 40 -8.17 -9.19 -9.68
N LYS A 41 -9.46 -9.32 -10.01
CA LYS A 41 -10.07 -8.64 -11.17
C LYS A 41 -10.05 -7.12 -11.04
N VAL A 42 -10.20 -6.58 -9.83
CA VAL A 42 -10.06 -5.13 -9.60
C VAL A 42 -8.62 -4.68 -9.84
N ILE A 43 -7.63 -5.48 -9.46
CA ILE A 43 -6.21 -5.15 -9.66
C ILE A 43 -5.78 -5.34 -11.12
N LEU A 44 -6.34 -6.33 -11.83
CA LEU A 44 -6.13 -6.55 -13.26
C LEU A 44 -6.47 -5.33 -14.13
N ASN A 45 -7.48 -4.57 -13.72
CA ASN A 45 -7.92 -3.37 -14.44
C ASN A 45 -7.12 -2.10 -14.07
N LYS A 46 -6.11 -2.19 -13.19
CA LYS A 46 -5.27 -1.04 -12.84
C LYS A 46 -4.11 -0.85 -13.84
N PRO A 47 -3.65 0.39 -14.08
CA PRO A 47 -2.56 0.68 -15.02
C PRO A 47 -1.23 0.03 -14.66
N ASN A 48 -0.98 -0.21 -13.38
CA ASN A 48 0.25 -0.80 -12.86
C ASN A 48 0.16 -2.32 -12.65
N PHE A 49 -0.83 -2.99 -13.25
CA PHE A 49 -1.08 -4.42 -13.02
C PHE A 49 0.16 -5.28 -13.26
N SER A 50 0.85 -5.12 -14.40
CA SER A 50 1.98 -5.99 -14.74
C SER A 50 3.10 -5.91 -13.70
N THR A 51 3.43 -4.70 -13.25
CA THR A 51 4.44 -4.50 -12.20
C THR A 51 4.00 -5.14 -10.90
N VAL A 52 2.77 -4.87 -10.45
CA VAL A 52 2.23 -5.44 -9.21
C VAL A 52 2.21 -6.97 -9.26
N PHE A 53 1.79 -7.54 -10.40
CA PHE A 53 1.68 -8.98 -10.60
C PHE A 53 3.06 -9.65 -10.59
N CYS A 54 4.03 -9.13 -11.37
CA CYS A 54 5.39 -9.65 -11.41
C CYS A 54 6.10 -9.55 -10.05
N GLU A 55 5.95 -8.43 -9.34
CA GLU A 55 6.52 -8.23 -7.99
C GLU A 55 5.90 -9.16 -6.95
N SER A 56 4.57 -9.37 -7.03
CA SER A 56 3.86 -10.27 -6.12
C SER A 56 4.25 -11.75 -6.31
N LEU A 57 4.78 -12.11 -7.47
CA LEU A 57 5.22 -13.47 -7.81
C LEU A 57 6.72 -13.72 -7.57
N ARG A 58 7.51 -12.71 -7.18
CA ARG A 58 8.95 -12.86 -6.91
C ARG A 58 9.27 -13.90 -5.82
N SER A 59 8.35 -14.13 -4.88
CA SER A 59 8.50 -15.08 -3.76
C SER A 59 8.00 -16.50 -4.08
N ALA A 60 7.29 -16.71 -5.20
CA ALA A 60 6.64 -17.97 -5.54
C ALA A 60 7.27 -18.65 -6.78
N PRO A 61 7.37 -19.99 -6.83
CA PRO A 61 7.80 -20.68 -8.04
C PRO A 61 6.71 -20.57 -9.11
N THR A 62 6.99 -19.83 -10.17
CA THR A 62 6.09 -19.66 -11.33
C THR A 62 6.37 -20.76 -12.35
N SER A 63 5.43 -21.68 -12.53
CA SER A 63 5.44 -22.73 -13.56
C SER A 63 4.18 -22.67 -14.41
N ASP A 64 4.19 -23.30 -15.58
CA ASP A 64 3.01 -23.41 -16.44
C ASP A 64 1.82 -24.03 -15.68
N ASP A 65 2.07 -25.09 -14.90
CA ASP A 65 1.08 -25.75 -14.02
C ASP A 65 0.50 -24.78 -12.96
N PHE A 66 1.31 -23.85 -12.45
CA PHE A 66 0.87 -22.87 -11.46
C PHE A 66 -0.07 -21.84 -12.09
N LEU A 67 0.25 -21.32 -13.28
CA LEU A 67 -0.62 -20.35 -13.98
C LEU A 67 -1.97 -20.97 -14.35
N GLU A 68 -1.97 -22.25 -14.71
CA GLU A 68 -3.20 -22.99 -15.00
C GLU A 68 -4.01 -23.25 -13.73
N ALA A 69 -3.38 -23.67 -12.63
CA ALA A 69 -4.03 -23.82 -11.33
C ALA A 69 -4.59 -22.48 -10.81
N LEU A 70 -3.84 -21.39 -10.96
CA LEU A 70 -4.26 -20.04 -10.59
C LEU A 70 -5.46 -19.59 -11.42
N SER A 71 -5.42 -19.80 -12.73
CA SER A 71 -6.49 -19.44 -13.66
C SER A 71 -7.79 -20.19 -13.36
N ASN A 72 -7.67 -21.49 -13.01
CA ASN A 72 -8.81 -22.32 -12.64
C ASN A 72 -9.39 -21.93 -11.27
N THR A 73 -8.53 -21.60 -10.30
CA THR A 73 -8.96 -21.20 -8.95
C THR A 73 -9.65 -19.83 -8.94
N LEU A 74 -9.15 -18.90 -9.75
CA LEU A 74 -9.72 -17.55 -9.87
C LEU A 74 -10.86 -17.46 -10.90
N GLN A 75 -11.18 -18.55 -11.61
CA GLN A 75 -12.17 -18.59 -12.67
C GLN A 75 -11.96 -17.48 -13.72
N LEU A 76 -10.74 -17.39 -14.26
CA LEU A 76 -10.38 -16.39 -15.26
C LEU A 76 -10.95 -16.76 -16.64
N SER A 77 -11.52 -15.77 -17.32
CA SER A 77 -11.90 -15.83 -18.74
C SER A 77 -10.68 -15.91 -19.64
N ALA A 78 -10.86 -16.33 -20.90
CA ALA A 78 -9.77 -16.41 -21.87
C ALA A 78 -9.02 -15.07 -22.06
N LEU A 79 -9.76 -13.96 -21.98
CA LEU A 79 -9.25 -12.59 -22.01
C LEU A 79 -8.29 -12.32 -20.85
N GLU A 80 -8.74 -12.63 -19.63
CA GLU A 80 -7.99 -12.43 -18.40
C GLU A 80 -6.76 -13.35 -18.36
N LYS A 81 -6.88 -14.60 -18.86
CA LYS A 81 -5.75 -15.55 -18.98
C LYS A 81 -4.65 -15.05 -19.91
N ILE A 82 -5.01 -14.48 -21.07
CA ILE A 82 -4.03 -13.89 -21.99
C ILE A 82 -3.43 -12.62 -21.37
N GLY A 83 -4.23 -11.79 -20.70
CA GLY A 83 -3.77 -10.61 -19.99
C GLY A 83 -2.70 -10.91 -18.92
N ILE A 84 -2.90 -11.95 -18.10
CA ILE A 84 -1.90 -12.35 -17.09
C ILE A 84 -0.62 -12.90 -17.72
N GLY A 85 -0.70 -13.65 -18.83
CA GLY A 85 0.48 -14.19 -19.50
C GLY A 85 1.32 -13.10 -20.17
N LEU A 86 0.67 -12.11 -20.77
CA LEU A 86 1.32 -10.93 -21.33
C LEU A 86 1.94 -10.04 -20.24
N ALA A 87 1.28 -9.88 -19.10
CA ALA A 87 1.81 -9.13 -17.96
C ALA A 87 3.15 -9.70 -17.44
N LEU A 88 3.35 -11.01 -17.52
CA LEU A 88 4.60 -11.67 -17.10
C LEU A 88 5.79 -11.40 -18.04
N LEU A 89 5.54 -10.87 -19.24
CA LEU A 89 6.61 -10.45 -20.16
C LEU A 89 7.42 -9.27 -19.61
N ASP A 90 6.84 -8.50 -18.67
CA ASP A 90 7.49 -7.37 -18.00
C ASP A 90 8.38 -7.79 -16.81
N SER A 91 8.53 -9.09 -16.54
CA SER A 91 9.35 -9.59 -15.44
C SER A 91 10.85 -9.51 -15.74
N ASP A 92 11.65 -9.13 -14.74
CA ASP A 92 13.13 -9.15 -14.82
C ASP A 92 13.69 -10.58 -14.97
N ASN A 93 12.90 -11.60 -14.60
CA ASN A 93 13.33 -13.00 -14.64
C ASN A 93 12.98 -13.66 -15.98
N LEU A 94 14.01 -14.13 -16.69
CA LEU A 94 13.89 -14.80 -17.99
C LEU A 94 12.98 -16.05 -17.94
N GLU A 95 13.03 -16.85 -16.88
CA GLU A 95 12.19 -18.06 -16.75
C GLU A 95 10.71 -17.70 -16.66
N VAL A 96 10.39 -16.62 -15.94
CA VAL A 96 9.02 -16.10 -15.77
C VAL A 96 8.48 -15.54 -17.09
N ARG A 97 9.30 -14.82 -17.85
CA ARG A 97 8.93 -14.33 -19.19
C ARG A 97 8.63 -15.47 -20.15
N MET A 98 9.46 -16.52 -20.14
CA MET A 98 9.25 -17.71 -20.97
C MET A 98 7.99 -18.49 -20.58
N CYS A 99 7.72 -18.62 -19.27
CA CYS A 99 6.49 -19.20 -18.72
C CYS A 99 5.24 -18.42 -19.19
N GLY A 100 5.24 -17.08 -19.07
CA GLY A 100 4.14 -16.24 -19.57
C GLY A 100 3.91 -16.38 -21.07
N LYS A 101 4.98 -16.40 -21.86
CA LYS A 101 4.93 -16.61 -23.31
C LYS A 101 4.34 -17.98 -23.68
N ASN A 102 4.81 -19.05 -23.06
CA ASN A 102 4.32 -20.42 -23.30
C ASN A 102 2.86 -20.57 -22.90
N PHE A 103 2.45 -19.96 -21.78
CA PHE A 103 1.07 -19.94 -21.32
C PHE A 103 0.15 -19.24 -22.32
N CYS A 104 0.53 -18.06 -22.82
CA CYS A 104 -0.21 -17.37 -23.88
C CYS A 104 -0.33 -18.21 -25.17
N MET A 105 0.75 -18.83 -25.60
CA MET A 105 0.75 -19.69 -26.80
C MET A 105 -0.16 -20.91 -26.63
N SER A 106 -0.19 -21.51 -25.44
CA SER A 106 -1.08 -22.63 -25.12
C SER A 106 -2.55 -22.19 -25.18
N GLN A 107 -2.90 -21.07 -24.55
CA GLN A 107 -4.27 -20.53 -24.56
C GLN A 107 -4.71 -20.10 -25.98
N LEU A 108 -3.82 -19.49 -26.77
CA LEU A 108 -4.10 -19.20 -28.18
C LEU A 108 -4.25 -20.48 -29.03
N GLY A 109 -3.50 -21.53 -28.70
CA GLY A 109 -3.66 -22.86 -29.27
C GLY A 109 -5.02 -23.50 -28.96
N GLU A 110 -5.52 -23.34 -27.73
CA GLU A 110 -6.87 -23.80 -27.32
C GLU A 110 -7.99 -23.03 -28.03
N LEU A 111 -7.82 -21.71 -28.18
CA LEU A 111 -8.75 -20.84 -28.90
C LEU A 111 -8.79 -21.09 -30.41
N SER A 112 -7.68 -21.58 -30.99
CA SER A 112 -7.59 -21.91 -32.42
C SER A 112 -7.95 -23.37 -32.74
N SER A 113 -7.83 -24.29 -31.78
CA SER A 113 -8.20 -25.70 -31.94
C SER A 113 -9.69 -25.98 -31.72
N SER A 114 -10.41 -25.09 -31.03
CA SER A 114 -11.87 -25.11 -30.93
C SER A 114 -12.47 -24.59 -32.24
N HIS A 115 -12.72 -25.50 -33.20
CA HIS A 115 -13.34 -25.27 -34.53
C HIS A 115 -13.60 -23.79 -34.87
N LEU A 116 -12.70 -23.16 -35.65
CA LEU A 116 -12.80 -21.81 -36.22
C LEU A 116 -14.25 -21.49 -36.66
N THR A 117 -15.00 -20.91 -35.75
CA THR A 117 -16.36 -20.41 -35.91
C THR A 117 -16.30 -18.91 -35.69
N ALA A 118 -17.33 -18.16 -36.09
CA ALA A 118 -17.38 -16.71 -35.87
C ALA A 118 -17.01 -16.29 -34.43
N ASP A 119 -17.30 -17.17 -33.46
CA ASP A 119 -16.96 -17.02 -32.04
C ASP A 119 -15.44 -16.87 -31.76
N SER A 120 -14.54 -17.53 -32.50
CA SER A 120 -13.08 -17.41 -32.24
C SER A 120 -12.54 -16.05 -32.67
N VAL A 121 -13.09 -15.48 -33.76
CA VAL A 121 -12.74 -14.13 -34.23
C VAL A 121 -13.31 -13.08 -33.28
N GLU A 122 -14.54 -13.26 -32.79
CA GLU A 122 -15.13 -12.39 -31.76
C GLU A 122 -14.34 -12.45 -30.43
N GLN A 123 -13.80 -13.63 -30.08
CA GLN A 123 -12.92 -13.77 -28.92
C GLN A 123 -11.59 -13.04 -29.11
N ILE A 124 -10.93 -13.17 -30.26
CA ILE A 124 -9.70 -12.40 -30.56
C ILE A 124 -9.99 -10.90 -30.58
N GLN A 125 -11.11 -10.48 -31.16
CA GLN A 125 -11.56 -9.09 -31.16
C GLN A 125 -11.81 -8.57 -29.73
N SER A 126 -12.46 -9.37 -28.88
CA SER A 126 -12.67 -8.99 -27.49
C SER A 126 -11.36 -8.94 -26.69
N ILE A 127 -10.36 -9.78 -27.01
CA ILE A 127 -9.01 -9.70 -26.42
C ILE A 127 -8.35 -8.38 -26.80
N LEU A 128 -8.34 -8.03 -28.09
CA LEU A 128 -7.79 -6.77 -28.57
C LEU A 128 -8.49 -5.55 -27.95
N MET A 129 -9.82 -5.59 -27.83
CA MET A 129 -10.58 -4.53 -27.16
C MET A 129 -10.26 -4.45 -25.66
N PHE A 130 -10.11 -5.58 -24.98
CA PHE A 130 -9.73 -5.64 -23.57
C PHE A 130 -8.31 -5.08 -23.32
N LEU A 131 -7.34 -5.45 -24.15
CA LEU A 131 -5.97 -4.94 -24.07
C LEU A 131 -5.93 -3.43 -24.32
N ASN A 132 -6.62 -2.95 -25.36
CA ASN A 132 -6.68 -1.50 -25.67
C ASN A 132 -7.45 -0.68 -24.63
N GLN A 133 -8.42 -1.25 -23.92
CA GLN A 133 -9.16 -0.57 -22.86
C GLN A 133 -8.40 -0.54 -21.52
N SER A 134 -7.41 -1.40 -21.35
CA SER A 134 -6.57 -1.45 -20.14
C SER A 134 -5.36 -0.55 -20.29
N GLU A 135 -5.25 0.47 -19.44
CA GLU A 135 -4.11 1.40 -19.46
C GLU A 135 -2.75 0.68 -19.31
N GLY A 136 -2.70 -0.40 -18.52
CA GLY A 136 -1.46 -1.15 -18.26
C GLY A 136 -1.12 -2.25 -19.26
N LEU A 137 -2.13 -2.89 -19.84
CA LEU A 137 -1.95 -4.00 -20.78
C LEU A 137 -1.93 -3.56 -22.26
N SER A 138 -2.32 -2.32 -22.56
CA SER A 138 -2.30 -1.75 -23.92
C SER A 138 -0.92 -1.80 -24.59
N ARG A 139 0.17 -1.68 -23.81
CA ARG A 139 1.55 -1.82 -24.31
C ARG A 139 1.89 -3.21 -24.86
N HIS A 140 1.11 -4.22 -24.50
CA HIS A 140 1.32 -5.61 -24.91
C HIS A 140 0.57 -6.01 -26.16
N VAL A 141 -0.10 -5.07 -26.83
CA VAL A 141 -0.84 -5.34 -28.08
C VAL A 141 0.10 -5.83 -29.17
N ASP A 142 1.28 -5.24 -29.33
CA ASP A 142 2.26 -5.67 -30.35
C ASP A 142 2.80 -7.08 -30.03
N SER A 143 3.15 -7.33 -28.76
CA SER A 143 3.56 -8.65 -28.28
C SER A 143 2.47 -9.70 -28.50
N PHE A 144 1.20 -9.34 -28.26
CA PHE A 144 0.06 -10.21 -28.51
C PHE A 144 -0.10 -10.53 -30.00
N MET A 145 0.03 -9.52 -30.87
CA MET A 145 -0.06 -9.70 -32.33
C MET A 145 1.08 -10.57 -32.86
N GLN A 146 2.30 -10.43 -32.33
CA GLN A 146 3.42 -11.31 -32.63
C GLN A 146 3.18 -12.75 -32.17
N LEU A 147 2.56 -12.96 -31.02
CA LEU A 147 2.19 -14.31 -30.57
C LEU A 147 1.07 -14.90 -31.42
N LEU A 148 0.11 -14.08 -31.87
CA LEU A 148 -0.99 -14.51 -32.72
C LEU A 148 -0.50 -14.93 -34.12
N SER A 149 0.48 -14.21 -34.70
CA SER A 149 1.05 -14.57 -36.01
C SER A 149 1.78 -15.92 -35.97
N LEU A 150 2.43 -16.25 -34.85
CA LEU A 150 3.11 -17.52 -34.63
C LEU A 150 2.15 -18.73 -34.53
N VAL A 151 0.85 -18.50 -34.29
CA VAL A 151 -0.16 -19.58 -34.12
C VAL A 151 -0.81 -19.98 -35.47
N GLN A 152 -0.44 -19.36 -36.59
CA GLN A 152 -0.96 -19.64 -37.95
C GLN A 152 -2.49 -19.69 -38.04
N LEU A 153 -3.13 -18.51 -38.10
CA LEU A 153 -4.53 -18.42 -38.55
C LEU A 153 -4.58 -18.76 -40.06
N LYS A 154 -5.43 -19.71 -40.46
CA LYS A 154 -5.62 -20.05 -41.89
C LYS A 154 -6.25 -18.86 -42.64
N ASP A 155 -5.67 -18.54 -43.80
CA ASP A 155 -5.90 -17.47 -44.81
C ASP A 155 -7.25 -16.74 -44.92
N ASP A 156 -8.36 -17.19 -44.33
CA ASP A 156 -9.68 -16.56 -44.49
C ASP A 156 -9.99 -15.46 -43.44
N SER A 157 -9.08 -15.18 -42.49
CA SER A 157 -9.31 -14.26 -41.36
C SER A 157 -8.81 -12.83 -41.54
N GLU A 158 -8.11 -12.50 -42.63
CA GLU A 158 -7.51 -11.16 -42.85
C GLU A 158 -8.56 -10.07 -43.08
N PHE A 159 -9.70 -10.41 -43.67
CA PHE A 159 -10.74 -9.45 -44.04
C PHE A 159 -11.61 -8.95 -42.86
N LEU A 160 -11.57 -9.61 -41.70
CA LEU A 160 -12.44 -9.27 -40.56
C LEU A 160 -11.77 -8.42 -39.48
N LEU A 161 -10.43 -8.41 -39.39
CA LEU A 161 -9.67 -7.64 -38.38
C LEU A 161 -9.27 -6.23 -38.86
N ALA A 162 -9.34 -5.97 -40.17
CA ALA A 162 -9.01 -4.69 -40.80
C ALA A 162 -9.76 -3.43 -40.26
N PRO A 163 -11.01 -3.50 -39.78
CA PRO A 163 -11.72 -2.31 -39.29
C PRO A 163 -11.20 -1.75 -37.95
N LEU A 164 -10.42 -2.54 -37.19
CA LEU A 164 -10.01 -2.22 -35.82
C LEU A 164 -8.54 -1.77 -35.71
N LEU A 165 -7.75 -1.91 -36.78
CA LEU A 165 -6.40 -1.36 -36.85
C LEU A 165 -6.49 0.17 -36.98
N SER A 166 -5.87 0.88 -36.02
CA SER A 166 -5.68 2.32 -36.11
C SER A 166 -4.91 2.67 -37.39
N ASP A 167 -5.11 3.88 -37.93
CA ASP A 167 -4.42 4.33 -39.15
C ASP A 167 -2.87 4.34 -39.02
N GLU A 168 -2.34 4.24 -37.78
CA GLU A 168 -0.91 4.02 -37.51
C GLU A 168 -0.50 2.56 -37.75
N LEU A 169 -1.25 1.57 -37.24
CA LEU A 169 -1.01 0.13 -37.49
C LEU A 169 -1.29 -0.30 -38.94
N ARG A 170 -2.08 0.49 -39.68
CA ARG A 170 -2.36 0.21 -41.10
C ARG A 170 -1.21 0.61 -42.03
N LYS A 171 -0.29 1.47 -41.55
CA LYS A 171 0.87 1.93 -42.33
C LYS A 171 2.08 1.02 -42.20
N ASP A 172 2.23 0.32 -41.08
CA ASP A 172 3.37 -0.54 -40.82
C ASP A 172 2.97 -2.02 -40.90
N ASN A 173 3.49 -2.65 -41.96
CA ASN A 173 3.75 -4.09 -42.13
C ASN A 173 2.60 -5.08 -42.38
N PHE A 174 1.34 -4.85 -42.01
CA PHE A 174 0.36 -5.95 -42.08
C PHE A 174 -0.04 -6.43 -43.50
N LEU A 175 0.00 -5.57 -44.52
CA LEU A 175 -0.44 -5.94 -45.89
C LEU A 175 0.69 -6.38 -46.82
N ARG A 176 1.95 -6.26 -46.42
CA ARG A 176 3.10 -6.54 -47.29
C ARG A 176 3.72 -7.91 -47.04
N GLU A 177 3.62 -8.43 -45.82
CA GLU A 177 4.20 -9.73 -45.46
C GLU A 177 3.44 -10.94 -46.00
N LEU A 178 2.16 -10.80 -46.38
CA LEU A 178 1.36 -11.94 -46.88
C LEU A 178 1.33 -12.10 -48.41
N ASP A 179 1.71 -11.08 -49.18
CA ASP A 179 1.63 -11.09 -50.66
C ASP A 179 2.84 -11.80 -51.33
N VAL A 180 3.77 -12.38 -50.54
CA VAL A 180 5.00 -13.01 -51.05
C VAL A 180 4.82 -14.51 -51.42
N SER A 181 3.63 -15.09 -51.29
CA SER A 181 3.47 -16.54 -51.53
C SER A 181 3.10 -16.96 -52.95
N ILE A 182 2.77 -16.06 -53.90
CA ILE A 182 2.45 -16.48 -55.28
C ILE A 182 2.89 -15.43 -56.32
N VAL A 183 4.05 -15.69 -56.94
CA VAL A 183 4.40 -15.58 -58.38
C VAL A 183 5.91 -15.32 -58.48
N GLY A 184 6.66 -16.35 -58.84
CA GLY A 184 8.08 -16.19 -59.18
C GLY A 184 8.27 -15.50 -60.53
N SER A 185 9.13 -14.47 -60.57
CA SER A 185 10.02 -14.18 -61.70
C SER A 185 11.01 -13.07 -61.36
N GLU A 186 12.31 -13.40 -61.35
CA GLU A 186 13.50 -12.59 -61.73
C GLU A 186 13.71 -11.14 -61.22
N ASN A 187 12.85 -10.58 -60.37
CA ASN A 187 13.02 -9.22 -59.80
C ASN A 187 13.40 -9.20 -58.31
N ASP A 188 13.78 -10.35 -57.73
CA ASP A 188 14.06 -10.48 -56.30
C ASP A 188 15.23 -9.61 -55.82
N PHE A 189 16.21 -9.28 -56.68
CA PHE A 189 17.38 -8.53 -56.23
C PHE A 189 17.05 -7.04 -55.96
N ASP A 190 16.29 -6.40 -56.84
CA ASP A 190 15.86 -5.00 -56.67
C ASP A 190 14.76 -4.88 -55.62
N ALA A 191 13.92 -5.90 -55.46
CA ALA A 191 12.92 -5.98 -54.39
C ALA A 191 13.59 -6.15 -53.02
N VAL A 192 14.58 -7.04 -52.90
CA VAL A 192 15.38 -7.22 -51.67
C VAL A 192 16.21 -5.98 -51.35
N LEU A 193 16.79 -5.29 -52.34
CA LEU A 193 17.46 -4.00 -52.12
C LEU A 193 16.50 -2.91 -51.65
N ALA A 194 15.28 -2.85 -52.19
CA ALA A 194 14.25 -1.93 -51.74
C ALA A 194 13.65 -2.32 -50.37
N GLU A 195 13.66 -3.61 -49.98
CA GLU A 195 13.29 -4.09 -48.64
C GLU A 195 14.40 -3.74 -47.64
N VAL A 196 15.68 -3.94 -48.00
CA VAL A 196 16.85 -3.57 -47.19
C VAL A 196 16.97 -2.05 -47.03
N GLU A 197 16.68 -1.24 -48.06
CA GLU A 197 16.60 0.22 -47.95
C GLU A 197 15.43 0.72 -47.09
N LYS A 198 14.38 -0.11 -46.94
CA LYS A 198 13.18 0.23 -46.18
C LYS A 198 13.23 -0.28 -44.73
N GLU A 199 13.98 -1.34 -44.47
CA GLU A 199 14.19 -1.93 -43.13
C GLU A 199 15.50 -1.49 -42.44
N MET A 200 16.56 -1.18 -43.20
CA MET A 200 17.85 -0.80 -42.62
C MET A 200 17.96 0.72 -42.56
N SER A 201 17.91 1.29 -41.35
CA SER A 201 18.15 2.72 -41.21
C SER A 201 19.62 3.03 -41.55
N LEU A 202 19.89 4.26 -42.03
CA LEU A 202 21.27 4.72 -42.25
C LEU A 202 22.14 4.56 -40.99
N ALA A 203 21.53 4.68 -39.81
CA ALA A 203 22.17 4.42 -38.54
C ALA A 203 22.61 2.94 -38.41
N ASP A 204 21.73 1.99 -38.74
CA ASP A 204 22.01 0.55 -38.67
C ASP A 204 23.07 0.12 -39.70
N MET A 205 23.05 0.74 -40.88
CA MET A 205 24.11 0.55 -41.88
C MET A 205 25.45 1.06 -41.33
N MET A 206 25.47 2.23 -40.69
CA MET A 206 26.70 2.78 -40.10
C MET A 206 27.24 1.93 -38.95
N THR A 207 26.39 1.29 -38.14
CA THR A 207 26.86 0.32 -37.12
C THR A 207 27.57 -0.87 -37.74
N GLU A 208 27.01 -1.47 -38.79
CA GLU A 208 27.55 -2.68 -39.43
C GLU A 208 28.88 -2.40 -40.15
N LEU A 209 28.96 -1.23 -40.81
CA LEU A 209 30.17 -0.78 -41.50
C LEU A 209 31.24 -0.22 -40.54
N GLY A 210 30.83 0.24 -39.37
CA GLY A 210 31.67 0.77 -38.31
C GLY A 210 32.56 1.96 -38.68
N TYR A 211 33.69 2.10 -37.99
CA TYR A 211 34.48 3.35 -37.99
C TYR A 211 35.02 3.77 -39.37
N GLY A 212 35.09 2.82 -40.32
CA GLY A 212 35.47 3.06 -41.71
C GLY A 212 34.66 4.19 -42.37
N CYS A 213 33.39 4.36 -41.99
CA CYS A 213 32.52 5.40 -42.56
C CYS A 213 32.99 6.84 -42.30
N THR A 214 33.93 7.06 -41.38
CA THR A 214 34.44 8.39 -41.00
C THR A 214 35.93 8.58 -41.31
N VAL A 215 36.50 7.77 -42.21
CA VAL A 215 37.93 7.87 -42.54
C VAL A 215 38.29 9.15 -43.29
N ASN A 216 37.47 9.56 -44.27
CA ASN A 216 37.62 10.82 -44.98
C ASN A 216 36.27 11.45 -45.35
N VAL A 217 36.29 12.76 -45.61
CA VAL A 217 35.07 13.54 -45.91
C VAL A 217 34.44 13.13 -47.23
N SER A 218 35.21 12.67 -48.23
CA SER A 218 34.68 12.24 -49.52
C SER A 218 33.86 10.95 -49.42
N GLU A 219 34.39 9.92 -48.74
CA GLU A 219 33.74 8.61 -48.56
C GLU A 219 32.56 8.74 -47.62
N CYS A 220 32.70 9.50 -46.52
CA CYS A 220 31.59 9.78 -45.62
C CYS A 220 30.44 10.49 -46.36
N LYS A 221 30.74 11.42 -47.29
CA LYS A 221 29.71 12.03 -48.13
C LYS A 221 29.06 11.09 -49.12
N GLU A 222 29.84 10.24 -49.79
CA GLU A 222 29.29 9.23 -50.71
C GLU A 222 28.29 8.34 -49.97
N MET A 223 28.64 7.87 -48.77
CA MET A 223 27.75 7.14 -47.87
C MET A 223 26.47 7.92 -47.53
N LEU A 224 26.61 9.13 -46.99
CA LEU A 224 25.48 9.94 -46.55
C LEU A 224 24.59 10.41 -47.72
N SER A 225 25.15 10.49 -48.94
CA SER A 225 24.42 10.94 -50.13
C SER A 225 23.37 9.95 -50.61
N LEU A 226 23.51 8.66 -50.26
CA LEU A 226 22.57 7.60 -50.58
C LEU A 226 21.19 7.83 -49.92
N PHE A 227 21.13 8.67 -48.88
CA PHE A 227 19.94 8.86 -48.04
C PHE A 227 19.46 10.32 -48.00
N LEU A 228 19.71 11.08 -49.07
CA LEU A 228 19.20 12.45 -49.19
C LEU A 228 17.66 12.47 -49.41
N PRO A 229 16.92 13.40 -48.79
CA PRO A 229 17.40 14.51 -47.97
C PRO A 229 17.71 14.10 -46.52
N LEU A 230 18.84 14.59 -45.99
CA LEU A 230 19.19 14.42 -44.58
C LEU A 230 18.29 15.33 -43.73
N THR A 231 17.22 14.76 -43.18
CA THR A 231 16.34 15.44 -42.23
C THR A 231 16.96 15.42 -40.83
N GLU A 232 16.49 16.30 -39.95
CA GLU A 232 16.97 16.42 -38.58
C GLU A 232 16.84 15.12 -37.79
N GLY A 233 15.76 14.36 -38.02
CA GLY A 233 15.54 13.06 -37.38
C GLY A 233 16.49 11.96 -37.87
N ILE A 234 16.87 11.96 -39.15
CA ILE A 234 17.87 11.01 -39.67
C ILE A 234 19.23 11.30 -39.06
N ILE A 235 19.60 12.58 -38.97
CA ILE A 235 20.87 12.99 -38.33
C ILE A 235 20.86 12.65 -36.84
N ALA A 236 19.73 12.82 -36.15
CA ALA A 236 19.58 12.44 -34.75
C ALA A 236 19.86 10.94 -34.55
N LYS A 237 19.28 10.08 -35.41
CA LYS A 237 19.55 8.64 -35.42
C LYS A 237 21.02 8.32 -35.66
N ILE A 238 21.67 8.95 -36.65
CA ILE A 238 23.11 8.76 -36.91
C ILE A 238 23.93 9.13 -35.67
N LEU A 239 23.69 10.30 -35.08
CA LEU A 239 24.44 10.77 -33.91
C LEU A 239 24.19 9.87 -32.68
N GLY A 240 22.95 9.42 -32.49
CA GLY A 240 22.58 8.44 -31.48
C GLY A 240 23.39 7.17 -31.64
N THR A 241 23.39 6.58 -32.83
CA THR A 241 24.09 5.32 -33.13
C THR A 241 25.61 5.43 -33.00
N VAL A 242 26.19 6.53 -33.49
CA VAL A 242 27.64 6.81 -33.35
C VAL A 242 28.02 6.96 -31.88
N ALA A 243 27.18 7.59 -31.06
CA ALA A 243 27.40 7.68 -29.62
C ALA A 243 27.24 6.31 -28.92
N CYS A 244 26.23 5.51 -29.30
CA CYS A 244 26.01 4.15 -28.79
C CYS A 244 27.22 3.23 -29.07
N THR A 245 27.84 3.39 -30.23
CA THR A 245 28.93 2.54 -30.73
C THR A 245 30.31 3.19 -30.65
N HIS A 246 30.50 4.15 -29.74
CA HIS A 246 31.79 4.82 -29.53
C HIS A 246 32.95 3.84 -29.25
N ALA A 247 32.65 2.65 -28.69
CA ALA A 247 33.61 1.57 -28.46
C ALA A 247 32.95 0.21 -28.74
N GLY A 248 33.73 -0.78 -29.20
CA GLY A 248 33.28 -2.18 -29.34
C GLY A 248 33.12 -2.72 -30.77
N LEU A 249 33.34 -1.91 -31.80
CA LEU A 249 33.28 -2.36 -33.21
C LEU A 249 34.64 -2.92 -33.69
N GLU A 250 35.12 -4.02 -33.08
CA GLU A 250 36.46 -4.57 -33.39
C GLU A 250 36.53 -5.39 -34.70
N ASP A 251 35.40 -5.73 -35.35
CA ASP A 251 35.35 -6.62 -36.54
C ASP A 251 34.77 -6.00 -37.85
N SER A 252 34.35 -4.73 -37.82
CA SER A 252 33.58 -4.08 -38.91
C SER A 252 34.39 -3.63 -40.14
N GLN A 253 35.73 -3.59 -40.06
CA GLN A 253 36.57 -3.05 -41.13
C GLN A 253 36.50 -3.86 -42.42
N SER A 254 36.36 -5.19 -42.32
CA SER A 254 36.23 -6.06 -43.50
C SER A 254 34.92 -5.84 -44.25
N ALA A 255 33.84 -5.54 -43.52
CA ALA A 255 32.54 -5.20 -44.08
C ALA A 255 32.60 -3.85 -44.81
N PHE A 256 33.25 -2.83 -44.23
CA PHE A 256 33.43 -1.52 -44.86
C PHE A 256 34.19 -1.59 -46.18
N LEU A 257 35.34 -2.27 -46.22
CA LEU A 257 36.15 -2.37 -47.44
C LEU A 257 35.40 -3.13 -48.55
N THR A 258 34.64 -4.17 -48.18
CA THR A 258 33.78 -4.92 -49.11
C THR A 258 32.66 -4.03 -49.66
N PHE A 259 32.05 -3.21 -48.81
CA PHE A 259 30.99 -2.27 -49.19
C PHE A 259 31.50 -1.16 -50.14
N CYS A 260 32.61 -0.50 -49.83
CA CYS A 260 33.21 0.50 -50.71
C CYS A 260 33.63 -0.07 -52.07
N SER A 261 34.06 -1.35 -52.11
CA SER A 261 34.36 -2.02 -53.37
C SER A 261 33.12 -2.27 -54.24
N ALA A 262 31.96 -2.47 -53.63
CA ALA A 262 30.67 -2.64 -54.31
C ALA A 262 30.12 -1.30 -54.85
N LEU A 263 30.38 -0.19 -54.16
CA LEU A 263 30.01 1.17 -54.60
C LEU A 263 30.89 1.74 -55.72
N GLY A 264 31.97 1.05 -56.09
CA GLY A 264 32.86 1.46 -57.19
C GLY A 264 33.92 2.49 -56.80
N SER A 265 34.13 2.75 -55.50
CA SER A 265 35.17 3.67 -55.02
C SER A 265 36.55 3.00 -55.21
N SER A 266 37.38 3.54 -56.12
CA SER A 266 38.62 2.89 -56.58
C SER A 266 39.86 3.08 -55.70
N THR A 267 39.71 3.58 -54.46
CA THR A 267 40.82 3.99 -53.58
C THR A 267 40.75 3.36 -52.18
N VAL A 268 40.47 2.06 -52.10
CA VAL A 268 40.14 1.37 -50.83
C VAL A 268 41.38 0.77 -50.12
N SER A 269 42.54 0.69 -50.77
CA SER A 269 43.66 -0.14 -50.31
C SER A 269 44.60 0.49 -49.26
N ASP A 270 44.53 1.80 -48.98
CA ASP A 270 45.50 2.54 -48.13
C ASP A 270 44.83 3.38 -47.01
N LEU A 271 43.64 2.98 -46.54
CA LEU A 271 42.89 3.74 -45.54
C LEU A 271 43.41 3.49 -44.10
N PRO A 272 43.62 4.54 -43.28
CA PRO A 272 44.10 4.39 -41.90
C PRO A 272 43.10 3.65 -41.00
N PHE A 273 43.62 2.79 -40.12
CA PHE A 273 42.83 2.08 -39.12
C PHE A 273 42.31 3.07 -38.06
N LEU A 274 40.98 3.17 -37.94
CA LEU A 274 40.32 3.96 -36.91
C LEU A 274 39.80 3.04 -35.81
N ASN A 275 40.13 3.38 -34.56
CA ASN A 275 39.63 2.68 -33.36
C ASN A 275 38.41 3.38 -32.74
N SER A 276 38.00 4.51 -33.32
CA SER A 276 36.91 5.36 -32.85
C SER A 276 36.36 6.19 -34.00
N TRP A 277 35.11 6.63 -33.88
CA TRP A 277 34.46 7.54 -34.82
C TRP A 277 35.21 8.89 -34.93
N ASN A 278 35.42 9.37 -36.15
CA ASN A 278 35.98 10.70 -36.39
C ASN A 278 34.85 11.74 -36.52
N THR A 279 34.60 12.46 -35.42
CA THR A 279 33.53 13.45 -35.31
C THR A 279 33.69 14.61 -36.28
N ASP A 280 34.91 15.10 -36.50
CA ASP A 280 35.16 16.25 -37.37
C ASP A 280 34.80 15.90 -38.82
N VAL A 281 35.18 14.70 -39.28
CA VAL A 281 34.86 14.20 -40.62
C VAL A 281 33.35 14.00 -40.80
N LEU A 282 32.67 13.42 -39.81
CA LEU A 282 31.23 13.21 -39.86
C LEU A 282 30.47 14.55 -39.92
N LEU A 283 30.81 15.49 -39.04
CA LEU A 283 30.16 16.79 -38.98
C LEU A 283 30.44 17.64 -40.21
N ASP A 284 31.67 17.65 -40.73
CA ASP A 284 32.01 18.38 -41.95
C ASP A 284 31.30 17.80 -43.18
N SER A 285 31.07 16.48 -43.20
CA SER A 285 30.31 15.81 -44.26
C SER A 285 28.84 16.19 -44.20
N ILE A 286 28.22 16.16 -43.01
CA ILE A 286 26.82 16.57 -42.79
C ILE A 286 26.62 18.05 -43.13
N LYS A 287 27.49 18.96 -42.65
CA LYS A 287 27.41 20.40 -42.93
C LYS A 287 27.49 20.73 -44.44
N GLN A 288 28.23 19.94 -45.20
CA GLN A 288 28.36 20.12 -46.64
C GLN A 288 27.18 19.57 -47.44
N LEU A 289 26.48 18.55 -46.91
CA LEU A 289 25.30 17.96 -47.53
C LEU A 289 23.99 18.67 -47.13
N ALA A 290 23.92 19.19 -45.89
CA ALA A 290 22.75 19.87 -45.33
C ALA A 290 23.17 21.17 -44.59
N PRO A 291 23.48 22.26 -45.33
CA PRO A 291 23.97 23.50 -44.73
C PRO A 291 22.89 24.30 -43.97
N GLU A 292 21.60 24.07 -44.25
CA GLU A 292 20.46 24.76 -43.60
C GLU A 292 19.91 24.00 -42.37
N ILE A 293 20.59 22.93 -41.92
CA ILE A 293 20.11 22.09 -40.84
C ILE A 293 20.03 22.85 -39.50
N ASN A 294 18.91 22.72 -38.80
CA ASN A 294 18.81 23.24 -37.43
C ASN A 294 19.31 22.18 -36.44
N TRP A 295 20.55 22.32 -35.99
CA TRP A 295 21.15 21.40 -35.01
C TRP A 295 20.38 21.30 -33.70
N ILE A 296 19.70 22.36 -33.25
CA ILE A 296 18.87 22.28 -32.03
C ILE A 296 17.74 21.27 -32.24
N ASN A 297 17.06 21.33 -33.38
CA ASN A 297 16.00 20.38 -33.73
C ASN A 297 16.53 18.95 -33.89
N VAL A 298 17.79 18.75 -34.31
CA VAL A 298 18.42 17.41 -34.33
C VAL A 298 18.45 16.82 -32.92
N PHE A 299 18.91 17.60 -31.93
CA PHE A 299 18.96 17.13 -30.53
C PHE A 299 17.58 17.04 -29.86
N GLU A 300 16.58 17.77 -30.36
CA GLU A 300 15.17 17.60 -29.96
C GLU A 300 14.55 16.29 -30.50
N ASN A 301 15.10 15.72 -31.59
CA ASN A 301 14.65 14.47 -32.19
C ASN A 301 15.45 13.23 -31.71
N LEU A 302 16.10 13.30 -30.54
CA LEU A 302 16.76 12.13 -29.93
C LEU A 302 15.77 11.09 -29.37
N ASP A 303 14.49 11.45 -29.24
CA ASP A 303 13.42 10.49 -28.93
C ASP A 303 13.10 9.62 -30.15
N HIS A 304 13.88 8.56 -30.32
CA HIS A 304 13.68 7.55 -31.36
C HIS A 304 14.04 6.15 -30.85
N ASP A 305 13.50 5.14 -31.52
CA ASP A 305 13.81 3.74 -31.23
C ASP A 305 15.31 3.46 -31.46
N GLY A 306 15.91 2.67 -30.58
CA GLY A 306 17.33 2.31 -30.62
C GLY A 306 18.29 3.34 -29.99
N PHE A 307 17.81 4.52 -29.59
CA PHE A 307 18.66 5.48 -28.85
C PHE A 307 18.97 4.95 -27.44
N TYR A 308 20.25 4.82 -27.09
CA TYR A 308 20.69 4.42 -25.75
C TYR A 308 22.10 4.92 -25.42
N VAL A 309 22.32 5.47 -24.23
CA VAL A 309 23.67 5.92 -23.81
C VAL A 309 24.28 4.87 -22.87
N PRO A 310 25.30 4.10 -23.31
CA PRO A 310 25.78 2.96 -22.54
C PRO A 310 26.69 3.32 -21.36
N ASN A 311 27.44 4.43 -21.45
CA ASN A 311 28.43 4.82 -20.45
C ASN A 311 28.75 6.32 -20.48
N GLU A 312 29.53 6.78 -19.51
CA GLU A 312 29.94 8.19 -19.38
C GLU A 312 30.81 8.68 -20.55
N THR A 313 31.60 7.81 -21.18
CA THR A 313 32.44 8.18 -22.33
C THR A 313 31.61 8.43 -23.58
N ALA A 314 30.60 7.59 -23.86
CA ALA A 314 29.61 7.80 -24.91
C ALA A 314 28.81 9.08 -24.69
N PHE A 315 28.41 9.36 -23.44
CA PHE A 315 27.74 10.62 -23.09
C PHE A 315 28.62 11.84 -23.35
N SER A 316 29.88 11.80 -22.89
CA SER A 316 30.84 12.88 -23.09
C SER A 316 31.14 13.12 -24.58
N PHE A 317 31.21 12.04 -25.37
CA PHE A 317 31.33 12.09 -26.82
C PHE A 317 30.11 12.79 -27.44
N LEU A 318 28.89 12.39 -27.12
CA LEU A 318 27.68 13.05 -27.64
C LEU A 318 27.64 14.54 -27.29
N MET A 319 28.05 14.92 -26.07
CA MET A 319 28.12 16.33 -25.67
C MET A 319 29.23 17.11 -26.37
N SER A 320 30.33 16.46 -26.76
CA SER A 320 31.37 17.07 -27.59
C SER A 320 30.89 17.35 -29.02
N VAL A 321 30.04 16.47 -29.58
CA VAL A 321 29.36 16.67 -30.86
C VAL A 321 28.42 17.88 -30.77
N TYR A 322 27.66 17.98 -29.68
CA TYR A 322 26.80 19.13 -29.44
C TYR A 322 27.59 20.45 -29.40
N ARG A 323 28.71 20.50 -28.67
CA ARG A 323 29.54 21.72 -28.55
C ARG A 323 30.23 22.15 -29.83
N SER A 324 30.50 21.23 -30.74
CA SER A 324 31.12 21.51 -32.04
C SER A 324 30.11 21.96 -33.10
N THR A 325 28.81 21.80 -32.83
CA THR A 325 27.71 22.16 -33.75
C THR A 325 26.89 23.36 -33.26
N CYS A 326 26.67 23.47 -31.94
CA CYS A 326 25.85 24.50 -31.31
C CYS A 326 26.70 25.44 -30.43
N GLN A 327 26.34 26.73 -30.40
CA GLN A 327 26.96 27.74 -29.51
C GLN A 327 26.17 27.92 -28.21
N ASP A 328 24.86 27.68 -28.25
CA ASP A 328 23.95 27.81 -27.12
C ASP A 328 24.00 26.57 -26.21
N PRO A 329 23.69 26.70 -24.91
CA PRO A 329 23.64 25.56 -24.00
C PRO A 329 22.57 24.55 -24.42
N PHE A 330 22.76 23.27 -24.06
CA PHE A 330 21.90 22.17 -24.48
C PHE A 330 20.41 22.44 -24.18
N PRO A 331 19.47 22.21 -25.12
CA PRO A 331 18.05 22.46 -24.91
C PRO A 331 17.47 21.50 -23.84
N LEU A 332 17.40 21.94 -22.58
CA LEU A 332 16.93 21.07 -21.48
C LEU A 332 15.48 20.63 -21.66
N HIS A 333 14.64 21.38 -22.39
CA HIS A 333 13.27 20.96 -22.69
C HIS A 333 13.22 19.75 -23.62
N ALA A 334 14.26 19.49 -24.42
CA ALA A 334 14.32 18.30 -25.26
C ALA A 334 14.30 17.01 -24.44
N ILE A 335 14.86 17.03 -23.22
CA ILE A 335 14.97 15.84 -22.37
C ILE A 335 14.09 15.96 -21.11
N CYS A 336 13.99 17.14 -20.52
CA CYS A 336 13.25 17.39 -19.28
C CYS A 336 11.89 18.08 -19.53
N GLY A 337 11.45 18.22 -20.79
CA GLY A 337 10.18 18.87 -21.12
C GLY A 337 8.97 17.91 -21.08
N SER A 338 9.18 16.65 -21.48
CA SER A 338 8.16 15.61 -21.49
C SER A 338 8.82 14.23 -21.42
N VAL A 339 8.05 13.22 -21.03
CA VAL A 339 8.50 11.83 -21.14
C VAL A 339 8.55 11.40 -22.61
N TRP A 340 9.70 10.85 -23.02
CA TRP A 340 9.96 10.32 -24.35
C TRP A 340 9.12 9.07 -24.65
N LYS A 341 8.92 8.75 -25.93
CA LYS A 341 8.42 7.44 -26.35
C LYS A 341 9.43 6.36 -25.99
N ASN A 342 10.71 6.61 -26.25
CA ASN A 342 11.82 5.76 -25.79
C ASN A 342 12.26 6.16 -24.37
N ALA A 343 11.51 5.69 -23.37
CA ALA A 343 11.77 5.98 -21.96
C ALA A 343 13.12 5.43 -21.47
N GLU A 344 13.56 4.27 -21.98
CA GLU A 344 14.87 3.68 -21.64
C GLU A 344 16.03 4.55 -22.14
N GLY A 345 15.92 5.06 -23.36
CA GLY A 345 16.86 6.02 -23.94
C GLY A 345 16.94 7.30 -23.11
N GLN A 346 15.78 7.85 -22.71
CA GLN A 346 15.72 9.04 -21.85
C GLN A 346 16.38 8.80 -20.48
N LEU A 347 16.11 7.66 -19.84
CA LEU A 347 16.70 7.29 -18.55
C LEU A 347 18.22 7.09 -18.65
N SER A 348 18.69 6.46 -19.72
CA SER A 348 20.13 6.27 -19.97
C SER A 348 20.85 7.62 -20.11
N PHE A 349 20.24 8.57 -20.83
CA PHE A 349 20.76 9.93 -20.95
C PHE A 349 20.77 10.63 -19.60
N LEU A 350 19.62 10.63 -18.89
CA LEU A 350 19.47 11.33 -17.61
C LEU A 350 20.45 10.80 -16.55
N LYS A 351 20.65 9.47 -16.48
CA LYS A 351 21.59 8.83 -15.57
C LYS A 351 23.01 9.37 -15.72
N HIS A 352 23.48 9.59 -16.95
CA HIS A 352 24.80 10.15 -17.19
C HIS A 352 24.82 11.67 -17.08
N ALA A 353 23.75 12.36 -17.48
CA ALA A 353 23.64 13.82 -17.40
C ALA A 353 23.71 14.33 -15.95
N VAL A 354 23.04 13.68 -14.99
CA VAL A 354 23.06 14.12 -13.59
C VAL A 354 24.42 13.96 -12.91
N SER A 355 25.22 12.98 -13.35
CA SER A 355 26.56 12.72 -12.81
C SER A 355 27.67 13.47 -13.56
N ALA A 356 27.37 14.01 -14.75
CA ALA A 356 28.36 14.68 -15.59
C ALA A 356 28.92 15.96 -14.94
N PRO A 357 30.21 16.25 -15.16
CA PRO A 357 30.81 17.51 -14.72
C PRO A 357 30.19 18.70 -15.48
N PRO A 358 30.14 19.92 -14.89
CA PRO A 358 29.54 21.09 -15.51
C PRO A 358 30.23 21.49 -16.82
N GLU A 359 31.51 21.14 -16.98
CA GLU A 359 32.26 21.30 -18.22
C GLU A 359 31.85 20.33 -19.31
N VAL A 360 30.98 19.35 -19.06
CA VAL A 360 30.41 18.44 -20.07
C VAL A 360 28.93 18.76 -20.25
N PHE A 361 28.16 18.73 -19.17
CA PHE A 361 26.72 19.01 -19.17
C PHE A 361 26.31 19.76 -17.91
N SER A 362 25.41 20.73 -18.04
CA SER A 362 24.94 21.55 -16.93
C SER A 362 23.44 21.79 -17.03
N PHE A 363 22.76 21.81 -15.89
CA PHE A 363 21.36 22.18 -15.74
C PHE A 363 21.19 23.64 -15.29
N ALA A 364 22.30 24.39 -15.22
CA ALA A 364 22.35 25.76 -14.71
C ALA A 364 21.44 26.75 -15.46
N HIS A 365 21.15 26.49 -16.74
CA HIS A 365 20.33 27.33 -17.60
C HIS A 365 18.86 26.91 -17.68
N SER A 366 18.40 26.04 -16.78
CA SER A 366 16.98 25.69 -16.69
C SER A 366 16.13 26.91 -16.33
N GLY A 367 15.02 27.12 -17.03
CA GLY A 367 14.07 28.20 -16.74
C GLY A 367 13.31 28.02 -15.42
N ARG A 368 13.30 26.79 -14.86
CA ARG A 368 12.67 26.44 -13.58
C ARG A 368 13.70 25.83 -12.65
N GLN A 369 14.45 26.68 -11.96
CA GLN A 369 15.36 26.27 -10.89
C GLN A 369 14.79 26.55 -9.51
N LEU A 370 15.15 25.69 -8.57
CA LEU A 370 14.88 25.90 -7.16
C LEU A 370 15.62 27.14 -6.67
N ALA A 371 14.86 28.21 -6.40
CA ALA A 371 15.36 29.42 -5.77
C ALA A 371 15.58 29.17 -4.26
N TYR A 372 16.65 28.46 -3.92
CA TYR A 372 17.10 28.32 -2.53
C TYR A 372 18.44 29.01 -2.34
N VAL A 373 18.35 30.31 -2.04
CA VAL A 373 19.49 31.15 -1.68
C VAL A 373 19.68 31.05 -0.16
N ASP A 374 20.78 30.45 0.29
CA ASP A 374 21.67 30.82 1.42
C ASP A 374 21.09 31.37 2.77
N ALA A 375 19.77 31.45 2.95
CA ALA A 375 19.17 32.43 3.86
C ALA A 375 18.79 31.89 5.24
N VAL A 376 18.81 30.57 5.46
CA VAL A 376 18.29 30.03 6.73
C VAL A 376 19.36 29.39 7.63
N ASN A 377 20.50 28.92 7.11
CA ASN A 377 21.43 28.17 7.96
C ASN A 377 22.94 28.42 7.82
N GLY A 378 23.45 29.31 6.96
CA GLY A 378 24.90 29.63 6.90
C GLY A 378 25.87 28.45 6.64
N HIS A 379 25.37 27.23 6.59
CA HIS A 379 26.04 26.03 6.16
C HIS A 379 25.83 25.92 4.67
N LYS A 380 26.92 26.10 3.92
CA LYS A 380 26.97 25.73 2.50
C LYS A 380 26.66 24.24 2.41
N PHE A 381 25.41 23.89 2.14
CA PHE A 381 25.15 22.59 1.54
C PHE A 381 25.93 22.57 0.25
N GLN A 382 26.90 21.67 0.16
CA GLN A 382 27.62 21.42 -1.08
C GLN A 382 26.54 21.10 -2.11
N PRO A 383 26.33 21.95 -3.14
CA PRO A 383 25.34 21.64 -4.17
C PRO A 383 25.74 20.27 -4.72
N GLY A 384 24.86 19.28 -4.58
CA GLY A 384 25.12 17.93 -5.09
C GLY A 384 25.45 18.04 -6.57
N HIS A 385 26.67 17.66 -6.95
CA HIS A 385 27.34 17.92 -8.23
C HIS A 385 27.28 19.40 -8.72
N ALA A 386 28.41 19.93 -9.18
CA ALA A 386 28.53 21.32 -9.64
C ALA A 386 27.65 21.68 -10.87
N ASN A 387 26.97 20.69 -11.47
CA ASN A 387 26.14 20.84 -12.67
C ASN A 387 24.69 21.30 -12.40
N HIS A 388 24.29 21.56 -11.16
CA HIS A 388 22.95 22.06 -10.78
C HIS A 388 21.78 21.10 -11.10
N ALA A 389 22.04 19.80 -11.32
CA ALA A 389 21.00 18.82 -11.68
C ALA A 389 19.82 18.82 -10.68
N TRP A 390 20.11 18.68 -9.39
CA TRP A 390 19.09 18.56 -8.34
C TRP A 390 18.38 19.88 -7.99
N LEU A 391 18.79 21.00 -8.60
CA LEU A 391 18.08 22.28 -8.54
C LEU A 391 17.10 22.45 -9.70
N CYS A 392 17.18 21.61 -10.74
CA CYS A 392 16.31 21.69 -11.92
C CYS A 392 14.96 21.02 -11.62
N LEU A 393 13.88 21.81 -11.54
CA LEU A 393 12.55 21.28 -11.24
C LEU A 393 11.99 20.43 -12.38
N ASN A 394 12.30 20.79 -13.63
CA ASN A 394 11.86 20.02 -14.81
C ASN A 394 12.48 18.61 -14.83
N LEU A 395 13.71 18.45 -14.33
CA LEU A 395 14.34 17.14 -14.18
C LEU A 395 13.56 16.29 -13.17
N LEU A 396 13.27 16.85 -11.99
CA LEU A 396 12.55 16.13 -10.94
C LEU A 396 11.14 15.74 -11.40
N GLU A 397 10.45 16.63 -12.11
CA GLU A 397 9.12 16.38 -12.67
C GLU A 397 9.13 15.23 -13.69
N VAL A 398 10.10 15.19 -14.61
CA VAL A 398 10.23 14.07 -15.56
C VAL A 398 10.61 12.76 -14.86
N LEU A 399 11.45 12.79 -13.82
CA LEU A 399 11.77 11.59 -13.04
C LEU A 399 10.53 11.04 -12.31
N CYS A 400 9.67 11.90 -11.75
CA CYS A 400 8.38 11.48 -11.20
C CYS A 400 7.51 10.81 -12.26
N GLN A 401 7.34 11.45 -13.43
CA GLN A 401 6.52 10.90 -14.52
C GLN A 401 7.06 9.57 -15.08
N LEU A 402 8.39 9.40 -15.15
CA LEU A 402 9.03 8.15 -15.56
C LEU A 402 8.83 7.03 -14.53
N ALA A 403 8.89 7.36 -13.24
CA ALA A 403 8.63 6.39 -12.18
C ALA A 403 7.18 5.88 -12.24
N GLU A 404 6.21 6.79 -12.44
CA GLU A 404 4.78 6.45 -12.59
C GLU A 404 4.48 5.58 -13.82
N ARG A 405 5.29 5.69 -14.88
CA ARG A 405 5.19 4.86 -16.09
C ARG A 405 5.86 3.48 -15.97
N GLY A 406 6.30 3.10 -14.76
CA GLY A 406 6.85 1.77 -14.49
C GLY A 406 8.37 1.67 -14.48
N HIS A 407 9.10 2.79 -14.58
CA HIS A 407 10.57 2.81 -14.51
C HIS A 407 11.11 3.23 -13.14
N ALA A 408 10.34 2.99 -12.07
CA ALA A 408 10.72 3.40 -10.70
C ALA A 408 12.10 2.87 -10.28
N SER A 409 12.45 1.61 -10.59
CA SER A 409 13.74 1.00 -10.25
C SER A 409 14.94 1.77 -10.84
N SER A 410 14.85 2.15 -12.11
CA SER A 410 15.87 2.97 -12.78
C SER A 410 15.96 4.36 -12.17
N VAL A 411 14.81 4.99 -11.87
CA VAL A 411 14.75 6.30 -11.21
C VAL A 411 15.35 6.25 -9.80
N HIS A 412 15.09 5.19 -9.01
CA HIS A 412 15.72 5.00 -7.71
C HIS A 412 17.25 4.95 -7.80
N SER A 413 17.80 4.28 -8.81
CA SER A 413 19.25 4.24 -9.02
C SER A 413 19.84 5.63 -9.28
N ILE A 414 19.08 6.51 -9.93
CA ILE A 414 19.43 7.91 -10.17
C ILE A 414 19.35 8.73 -8.87
N LEU A 415 18.37 8.46 -8.01
CA LEU A 415 18.14 9.16 -6.75
C LEU A 415 18.98 8.68 -5.57
N GLU A 416 19.68 7.54 -5.69
CA GLU A 416 20.54 7.02 -4.63
C GLU A 416 21.62 8.03 -4.22
N TYR A 417 22.19 8.75 -5.19
CA TYR A 417 23.18 9.80 -4.94
C TYR A 417 22.61 10.99 -4.14
N PRO A 418 21.55 11.70 -4.60
CA PRO A 418 21.02 12.85 -3.87
C PRO A 418 20.46 12.47 -2.49
N LEU A 419 19.88 11.28 -2.32
CA LEU A 419 19.44 10.81 -1.00
C LEU A 419 20.59 10.68 0.02
N LYS A 420 21.79 10.31 -0.43
CA LYS A 420 22.98 10.19 0.43
C LYS A 420 23.73 11.51 0.64
N HIS A 421 23.82 12.34 -0.40
CA HIS A 421 24.72 13.50 -0.42
C HIS A 421 24.02 14.85 -0.26
N CYS A 422 22.78 15.01 -0.73
CA CYS A 422 22.03 16.25 -0.65
C CYS A 422 20.51 16.03 -0.44
N PRO A 423 20.11 15.25 0.58
CA PRO A 423 18.72 14.83 0.78
C PRO A 423 17.76 16.01 0.97
N GLU A 424 18.22 17.07 1.63
CA GLU A 424 17.43 18.27 1.90
C GLU A 424 17.11 19.06 0.62
N ILE A 425 18.07 19.18 -0.30
CA ILE A 425 17.86 19.84 -1.60
C ILE A 425 16.85 19.03 -2.42
N LEU A 426 16.97 17.70 -2.40
CA LEU A 426 16.04 16.82 -3.08
C LEU A 426 14.62 16.98 -2.53
N LEU A 427 14.44 16.95 -1.21
CA LEU A 427 13.14 17.14 -0.57
C LEU A 427 12.52 18.50 -0.91
N LEU A 428 13.32 19.57 -0.88
CA LEU A 428 12.88 20.91 -1.28
C LEU A 428 12.46 20.95 -2.74
N GLY A 429 13.25 20.36 -3.64
CA GLY A 429 12.93 20.26 -5.06
C GLY A 429 11.62 19.51 -5.31
N MET A 430 11.46 18.35 -4.66
CA MET A 430 10.24 17.54 -4.73
C MET A 430 9.00 18.29 -4.22
N ALA A 431 9.15 19.21 -3.27
CA ALA A 431 8.02 20.02 -2.79
C ALA A 431 7.52 21.07 -3.78
N HIS A 432 8.38 21.51 -4.71
CA HIS A 432 8.03 22.44 -5.80
C HIS A 432 7.49 21.75 -7.04
N VAL A 433 7.63 20.43 -7.14
CA VAL A 433 6.99 19.62 -8.18
C VAL A 433 5.51 19.54 -7.84
N ASN A 434 4.74 20.51 -8.33
CA ASN A 434 3.29 20.48 -8.32
C ASN A 434 2.84 19.93 -9.68
N VAL A 435 2.60 18.62 -9.76
CA VAL A 435 1.96 18.05 -10.94
C VAL A 435 0.56 18.66 -11.02
N HIS A 436 0.31 19.41 -12.10
CA HIS A 436 -0.90 20.22 -12.29
C HIS A 436 -2.16 19.38 -12.54
N PHE A 437 -2.09 18.06 -12.36
CA PHE A 437 -3.22 17.16 -12.50
C PHE A 437 -3.74 16.75 -11.13
N SER A 438 -4.97 17.17 -10.88
CA SER A 438 -5.85 16.69 -9.83
C SER A 438 -6.06 15.18 -9.94
N THR A 439 -5.08 14.35 -9.58
CA THR A 439 -5.26 12.96 -9.15
C THR A 439 -3.91 12.34 -8.78
N THR A 440 -3.85 11.78 -7.58
CA THR A 440 -2.96 10.70 -7.10
C THR A 440 -1.46 10.98 -6.90
N TYR A 441 -1.11 11.23 -5.64
CA TYR A 441 0.10 10.76 -4.93
C TYR A 441 1.31 10.33 -5.79
N ASP A 442 2.26 11.24 -6.03
CA ASP A 442 3.60 10.91 -6.52
C ASP A 442 4.29 9.95 -5.52
N LEU A 443 4.39 8.66 -5.89
CA LEU A 443 5.08 7.61 -5.11
C LEU A 443 6.49 8.07 -4.69
N LEU A 444 7.20 8.65 -5.64
CA LEU A 444 8.57 9.14 -5.47
C LEU A 444 8.65 10.29 -4.45
N GLN A 445 7.69 11.22 -4.48
CA GLN A 445 7.64 12.33 -3.53
C GLN A 445 7.41 11.80 -2.11
N TYR A 446 6.56 10.77 -1.96
CA TYR A 446 6.31 10.11 -0.69
C TYR A 446 7.54 9.35 -0.17
N GLU A 447 8.23 8.59 -1.00
CA GLU A 447 9.43 7.85 -0.62
C GLU A 447 10.55 8.79 -0.16
N VAL A 448 10.79 9.88 -0.92
CA VAL A 448 11.77 10.91 -0.56
C VAL A 448 11.36 11.60 0.75
N LEU A 449 10.08 11.92 0.92
CA LEU A 449 9.55 12.53 2.14
C LEU A 449 9.76 11.61 3.35
N SER A 450 9.35 10.35 3.26
CA SER A 450 9.46 9.35 4.33
C SER A 450 10.93 9.11 4.72
N ALA A 451 11.83 9.08 3.74
CA ALA A 451 13.27 8.89 4.00
C ALA A 451 13.94 10.12 4.62
N VAL A 452 13.62 11.34 4.14
CA VAL A 452 14.38 12.57 4.47
C VAL A 452 13.74 13.36 5.62
N PHE A 453 12.43 13.46 5.68
CA PHE A 453 11.74 14.32 6.64
C PHE A 453 12.03 13.98 8.11
N PRO A 454 12.08 12.70 8.54
CA PRO A 454 12.46 12.35 9.90
C PRO A 454 13.90 12.77 10.26
N LEU A 455 14.81 12.82 9.27
CA LEU A 455 16.19 13.30 9.46
C LEU A 455 16.21 14.81 9.69
N VAL A 456 15.41 15.55 8.91
CA VAL A 456 15.24 17.01 9.07
C VAL A 456 14.64 17.32 10.44
N LEU A 457 13.62 16.56 10.88
CA LEU A 457 12.95 16.75 12.17
C LEU A 457 13.89 16.55 13.37
N LYS A 458 14.85 15.63 13.26
CA LYS A 458 15.83 15.35 14.32
C LYS A 458 17.00 16.34 14.34
N ASN A 459 17.21 17.07 13.25
CA ASN A 459 18.32 18.01 13.12
C ASN A 459 17.96 19.40 13.69
N ALA A 460 18.84 19.98 14.49
CA ALA A 460 18.63 21.31 15.09
C ALA A 460 18.52 22.43 14.05
N SER A 461 19.14 22.28 12.87
CA SER A 461 19.01 23.23 11.75
C SER A 461 17.80 22.94 10.85
N GLY A 462 17.00 21.91 11.14
CA GLY A 462 15.88 21.49 10.31
C GLY A 462 14.65 22.40 10.35
N SER A 463 14.51 23.24 11.38
CA SER A 463 13.35 24.15 11.53
C SER A 463 13.22 25.12 10.34
N GLY A 464 14.36 25.57 9.80
CA GLY A 464 14.40 26.41 8.61
C GLY A 464 13.88 25.76 7.34
N ILE A 465 14.18 24.47 7.16
CA ILE A 465 13.73 23.68 6.00
C ILE A 465 12.23 23.43 6.11
N VAL A 466 11.75 23.07 7.30
CA VAL A 466 10.32 22.88 7.57
C VAL A 466 9.55 24.19 7.31
N LEU A 467 10.08 25.34 7.75
CA LEU A 467 9.49 26.64 7.48
C LEU A 467 9.41 26.92 5.98
N TYR A 468 10.47 26.63 5.22
CA TYR A 468 10.46 26.81 3.77
C TYR A 468 9.42 25.89 3.11
N LEU A 469 9.41 24.60 3.45
CA LEU A 469 8.43 23.63 2.96
C LEU A 469 7.00 24.08 3.24
N TRP A 470 6.74 24.67 4.41
CA TRP A 470 5.42 25.20 4.76
C TRP A 470 4.94 26.30 3.82
N HIS A 471 5.83 27.18 3.36
CA HIS A 471 5.47 28.23 2.40
C HIS A 471 5.25 27.72 0.99
N VAL A 472 5.89 26.60 0.61
CA VAL A 472 5.80 26.00 -0.72
C VAL A 472 4.59 25.07 -0.82
N ASN A 473 4.53 24.09 0.07
CA ASN A 473 3.47 23.08 0.09
C ASN A 473 3.18 22.60 1.53
N PRO A 474 2.16 23.19 2.20
CA PRO A 474 1.74 22.80 3.54
C PRO A 474 1.34 21.32 3.68
N ASN A 475 0.80 20.71 2.61
CA ASN A 475 0.36 19.30 2.65
C ASN A 475 1.53 18.34 2.82
N ILE A 476 2.69 18.64 2.22
CA ILE A 476 3.91 17.82 2.34
C ILE A 476 4.43 17.86 3.79
N VAL A 477 4.39 19.03 4.43
CA VAL A 477 4.78 19.18 5.84
C VAL A 477 3.84 18.40 6.76
N LEU A 478 2.52 18.54 6.54
CA LEU A 478 1.51 17.81 7.29
C LEU A 478 1.68 16.29 7.13
N ARG A 479 1.93 15.83 5.90
CA ARG A 479 2.17 14.42 5.61
C ARG A 479 3.45 13.93 6.30
N GLY A 480 4.55 14.67 6.18
CA GLY A 480 5.81 14.36 6.84
C GLY A 480 5.68 14.28 8.37
N PHE A 481 4.85 15.13 8.98
CA PHE A 481 4.55 15.02 10.42
C PHE A 481 3.79 13.75 10.76
N ILE A 482 2.78 13.38 9.98
CA ILE A 482 2.00 12.16 10.22
C ILE A 482 2.88 10.92 10.07
N ASP A 483 3.64 10.81 8.99
CA ASP A 483 4.48 9.64 8.72
C ASP A 483 5.62 9.49 9.76
N SER A 484 6.13 10.62 10.27
CA SER A 484 7.13 10.62 11.35
C SER A 484 6.60 10.06 12.67
N LEU A 485 5.28 10.00 12.89
CA LEU A 485 4.70 9.46 14.12
C LEU A 485 4.67 7.93 14.15
N ASP A 486 4.62 7.27 12.99
CA ASP A 486 4.56 5.80 12.91
C ASP A 486 5.88 5.15 13.34
N GLY A 487 7.01 5.89 13.25
CA GLY A 487 8.33 5.40 13.65
C GLY A 487 8.72 5.68 15.11
N ASP A 488 8.42 6.86 15.65
CA ASP A 488 8.84 7.26 17.01
C ASP A 488 7.76 8.14 17.68
N PRO A 489 7.11 7.69 18.77
CA PRO A 489 6.08 8.46 19.44
C PRO A 489 6.61 9.75 20.09
N GLU A 490 7.92 9.87 20.37
CA GLU A 490 8.52 11.10 20.90
C GLU A 490 8.51 12.25 19.87
N ASN A 491 8.41 11.93 18.58
CA ASN A 491 8.36 12.94 17.51
C ASN A 491 7.16 13.88 17.68
N MET A 492 6.05 13.44 18.30
CA MET A 492 4.91 14.31 18.57
C MET A 492 5.30 15.53 19.44
N SER A 493 6.18 15.33 20.42
CA SER A 493 6.66 16.44 21.27
C SER A 493 7.57 17.41 20.49
N ARG A 494 8.44 16.87 19.62
CA ARG A 494 9.33 17.66 18.74
C ARG A 494 8.53 18.45 17.71
N ILE A 495 7.50 17.84 17.13
CA ILE A 495 6.58 18.50 16.19
C ILE A 495 5.90 19.67 16.89
N LEU A 496 5.39 19.48 18.10
CA LEU A 496 4.77 20.57 18.87
C LEU A 496 5.76 21.72 19.14
N ASP A 497 7.01 21.41 19.50
CA ASP A 497 8.05 22.41 19.74
C ASP A 497 8.38 23.21 18.47
N LEU A 498 8.46 22.55 17.32
CA LEU A 498 8.64 23.21 16.01
C LEU A 498 7.43 24.06 15.63
N CYS A 499 6.21 23.57 15.86
CA CYS A 499 4.98 24.33 15.63
C CYS A 499 4.93 25.61 16.47
N GLN A 500 5.45 25.55 17.69
CA GLN A 500 5.57 26.68 18.59
C GLN A 500 6.66 27.67 18.13
N GLU A 501 7.85 27.17 17.78
CA GLU A 501 8.98 27.99 17.30
C GLU A 501 8.59 28.78 16.04
N LEU A 502 7.98 28.09 15.07
CA LEU A 502 7.63 28.65 13.76
C LEU A 502 6.23 29.30 13.73
N LYS A 503 5.48 29.26 14.84
CA LYS A 503 4.17 29.94 15.04
C LYS A 503 3.06 29.53 14.05
N PHE A 504 3.01 28.28 13.63
CA PHE A 504 2.02 27.76 12.67
C PHE A 504 1.10 26.67 13.24
N LEU A 505 1.04 26.54 14.57
CA LEU A 505 0.21 25.56 15.29
C LEU A 505 -1.29 25.63 14.92
N SER A 506 -1.90 26.82 14.87
CA SER A 506 -3.33 26.95 14.52
C SER A 506 -3.62 26.56 13.05
N PRO A 507 -2.88 27.06 12.04
CA PRO A 507 -3.03 26.58 10.66
C PRO A 507 -2.91 25.06 10.51
N ILE A 508 -1.99 24.41 11.23
CA ILE A 508 -1.86 22.95 11.19
C ILE A 508 -3.11 22.27 11.76
N LEU A 509 -3.58 22.71 12.93
CA LEU A 509 -4.75 22.10 13.57
C LEU A 509 -6.02 22.25 12.72
N ASP A 510 -6.12 23.31 11.92
CA ASP A 510 -7.23 23.54 11.00
C ASP A 510 -7.14 22.66 9.73
N MET A 511 -5.92 22.36 9.27
CA MET A 511 -5.66 21.55 8.06
C MET A 511 -5.57 20.04 8.34
N ALA A 512 -5.17 19.66 9.56
CA ALA A 512 -4.82 18.29 9.88
C ALA A 512 -6.02 17.33 9.94
N PRO A 513 -5.80 16.04 9.62
CA PRO A 513 -6.78 14.99 9.93
C PRO A 513 -7.12 14.99 11.42
N SER A 514 -8.38 14.73 11.74
CA SER A 514 -8.90 14.80 13.11
C SER A 514 -8.14 13.91 14.10
N SER A 515 -7.66 12.74 13.66
CA SER A 515 -6.87 11.82 14.48
C SER A 515 -5.53 12.43 14.93
N PHE A 516 -4.82 13.11 14.03
CA PHE A 516 -3.57 13.81 14.32
C PHE A 516 -3.83 15.07 15.14
N GLY A 517 -4.81 15.88 14.72
CA GLY A 517 -5.15 17.14 15.37
C GLY A 517 -5.54 16.98 16.84
N VAL A 518 -6.32 15.94 17.18
CA VAL A 518 -6.72 15.62 18.56
C VAL A 518 -5.50 15.33 19.46
N ARG A 519 -4.54 14.53 18.98
CA ARG A 519 -3.33 14.19 19.73
C ARG A 519 -2.41 15.40 19.92
N LEU A 520 -2.21 16.20 18.86
CA LEU A 520 -1.40 17.41 18.93
C LEU A 520 -2.04 18.47 19.85
N ALA A 521 -3.36 18.65 19.78
CA ALA A 521 -4.12 19.57 20.62
C ALA A 521 -4.03 19.19 22.11
N ALA A 522 -4.09 17.90 22.44
CA ALA A 522 -3.93 17.41 23.81
C ALA A 522 -2.55 17.80 24.40
N LEU A 523 -1.49 17.66 23.61
CA LEU A 523 -0.15 18.07 24.05
C LEU A 523 0.01 19.60 24.13
N ALA A 524 -0.52 20.32 23.14
CA ALA A 524 -0.51 21.78 23.11
C ALA A 524 -1.22 22.39 24.34
N SER A 525 -2.29 21.74 24.81
CA SER A 525 -3.03 22.16 26.01
C SER A 525 -2.17 22.14 27.27
N ARG A 526 -1.33 21.12 27.47
CA ARG A 526 -0.44 21.04 28.65
C ARG A 526 0.65 22.11 28.65
N LYS A 527 1.06 22.58 27.47
CA LYS A 527 2.02 23.68 27.32
C LYS A 527 1.35 25.07 27.32
N GLU A 528 0.05 25.15 27.63
CA GLU A 528 -0.75 26.38 27.63
C GLU A 528 -0.77 27.11 26.27
N LEU A 529 -0.52 26.39 25.17
CA LEU A 529 -0.51 26.95 23.81
C LEU A 529 -1.90 27.01 23.18
N LEU A 530 -2.84 26.20 23.68
CA LEU A 530 -4.20 26.07 23.15
C LEU A 530 -5.20 25.89 24.29
N ASP A 531 -6.32 26.63 24.22
CA ASP A 531 -7.51 26.36 25.02
C ASP A 531 -8.26 25.16 24.41
N LEU A 532 -8.02 23.98 25.01
CA LEU A 532 -8.55 22.71 24.53
C LEU A 532 -10.08 22.65 24.57
N GLU A 533 -10.71 23.24 25.58
CA GLU A 533 -12.17 23.18 25.74
C GLU A 533 -12.86 23.99 24.64
N LYS A 534 -12.34 25.19 24.37
CA LYS A 534 -12.84 26.04 23.28
C LYS A 534 -12.59 25.43 21.89
N TRP A 535 -11.40 24.87 21.67
CA TRP A 535 -11.04 24.23 20.39
C TRP A 535 -11.89 22.99 20.13
N LEU A 536 -12.07 22.12 21.14
CA LEU A 536 -12.94 20.94 21.05
C LEU A 536 -14.39 21.35 20.77
N GLY A 537 -14.93 22.34 21.47
CA GLY A 537 -16.31 22.82 21.22
C GLY A 537 -16.52 23.34 19.79
N THR A 538 -15.51 24.03 19.23
CA THR A 538 -15.56 24.55 17.85
C THR A 538 -15.53 23.41 16.83
N ASN A 539 -14.68 22.40 17.03
CA ASN A 539 -14.59 21.26 16.10
C ASN A 539 -15.75 20.26 16.25
N LEU A 540 -16.25 20.03 17.47
CA LEU A 540 -17.43 19.19 17.72
C LEU A 540 -18.70 19.81 17.11
N SER A 541 -18.82 21.13 17.11
CA SER A 541 -19.94 21.81 16.45
C SER A 541 -19.82 21.84 14.92
N THR A 542 -18.60 21.92 14.38
CA THR A 542 -18.33 21.98 12.94
C THR A 542 -18.42 20.62 12.26
N TYR A 543 -17.72 19.61 12.80
CA TYR A 543 -17.57 18.29 12.17
C TYR A 543 -18.51 17.22 12.75
N LYS A 544 -19.16 17.48 13.90
CA LYS A 544 -20.19 16.60 14.50
C LYS A 544 -19.72 15.15 14.64
N ASP A 545 -20.55 14.18 14.24
CA ASP A 545 -20.39 12.75 14.51
C ASP A 545 -19.01 12.18 14.12
N THR A 546 -18.38 12.65 13.05
CA THR A 546 -17.06 12.16 12.61
C THR A 546 -15.94 12.53 13.60
N PHE A 547 -15.98 13.75 14.14
CA PHE A 547 -15.01 14.20 15.14
C PHE A 547 -15.29 13.59 16.52
N PHE A 548 -16.57 13.34 16.85
CA PHE A 548 -16.96 12.59 18.05
C PHE A 548 -16.37 11.18 18.05
N GLU A 549 -16.44 10.46 16.92
CA GLU A 549 -15.88 9.11 16.79
C GLU A 549 -14.36 9.09 17.00
N GLU A 550 -13.63 10.04 16.40
CA GLU A 550 -12.18 10.17 16.56
C GLU A 550 -11.77 10.51 18.00
N CYS A 551 -12.48 11.42 18.68
CA CYS A 551 -12.25 11.68 20.11
C CYS A 551 -12.50 10.43 20.98
N LEU A 552 -13.52 9.62 20.66
CA LEU A 552 -13.79 8.38 21.38
C LEU A 552 -12.72 7.32 21.12
N LYS A 553 -12.21 7.22 19.90
CA LYS A 553 -11.10 6.34 19.54
C LYS A 553 -9.84 6.72 20.32
N PHE A 554 -9.49 8.01 20.34
CA PHE A 554 -8.39 8.54 21.16
C PHE A 554 -8.55 8.17 22.65
N LEU A 555 -9.72 8.42 23.25
CA LEU A 555 -9.97 8.09 24.65
C LEU A 555 -9.90 6.59 24.96
N LYS A 556 -10.24 5.73 24.00
CA LYS A 556 -10.05 4.27 24.13
C LYS A 556 -8.57 3.91 24.08
N GLU A 557 -7.82 4.44 23.11
CA GLU A 557 -6.37 4.20 22.96
C GLU A 557 -5.59 4.63 24.21
N VAL A 558 -5.92 5.79 24.80
CA VAL A 558 -5.28 6.28 26.03
C VAL A 558 -5.51 5.34 27.23
N LYS A 559 -6.66 4.64 27.27
CA LYS A 559 -6.92 3.65 28.33
C LYS A 559 -6.09 2.38 28.16
N TYR A 560 -6.02 1.84 26.95
CA TYR A 560 -5.28 0.62 26.67
C TYR A 560 -3.76 0.85 26.75
N GLY A 561 -3.26 1.97 26.22
CA GLY A 561 -1.84 2.34 26.29
C GLY A 561 -1.34 2.64 27.70
N ALA A 562 -2.23 2.94 28.65
CA ALA A 562 -1.89 3.07 30.07
C ALA A 562 -1.84 1.72 30.83
N GLN A 563 -2.27 0.62 30.22
CA GLN A 563 -2.36 -0.71 30.85
C GLN A 563 -1.40 -1.77 30.26
N ASP A 564 -0.63 -1.47 29.21
CA ASP A 564 0.36 -2.42 28.67
C ASP A 564 1.60 -2.57 29.58
N ASP A 565 1.96 -3.83 29.81
CA ASP A 565 3.05 -4.45 30.60
C ASP A 565 4.12 -3.54 31.28
N PRO A 566 4.35 -3.67 32.61
CA PRO A 566 5.41 -2.96 33.34
C PRO A 566 6.85 -3.37 32.95
N ALA A 567 7.04 -4.40 32.12
CA ALA A 567 8.35 -4.93 31.74
C ALA A 567 9.14 -4.06 30.73
N ASN A 568 8.50 -3.11 30.03
CA ASN A 568 9.15 -2.28 28.99
C ASN A 568 9.48 -0.83 29.44
N ARG A 569 9.48 -0.54 30.75
CA ARG A 569 9.70 0.83 31.31
C ARG A 569 11.13 1.39 31.22
N PHE A 570 11.94 1.03 30.23
CA PHE A 570 13.28 1.61 30.07
C PHE A 570 13.40 2.75 29.03
N HIS A 571 12.28 3.21 28.45
CA HIS A 571 12.28 4.36 27.54
C HIS A 571 11.15 5.36 27.85
N GLN A 572 11.37 6.63 27.54
CA GLN A 572 10.64 7.84 27.98
C GLN A 572 9.19 7.96 27.46
N SER A 573 8.63 6.92 26.84
CA SER A 573 7.29 6.86 26.25
C SER A 573 6.14 6.94 27.27
N GLY A 574 6.40 6.63 28.54
CA GLY A 574 5.40 6.75 29.62
C GLY A 574 4.95 8.19 29.91
N THR A 575 5.78 9.19 29.62
CA THR A 575 5.43 10.60 29.87
C THR A 575 4.34 11.11 28.93
N LEU A 576 4.36 10.73 27.65
CA LEU A 576 3.34 11.13 26.67
C LEU A 576 1.95 10.57 27.01
N TRP A 577 1.87 9.30 27.38
CA TRP A 577 0.61 8.68 27.79
C TRP A 577 0.03 9.29 29.06
N ASN A 578 0.88 9.68 30.01
CA ASN A 578 0.45 10.45 31.18
C ASN A 578 -0.13 11.82 30.79
N ILE A 579 0.45 12.52 29.81
CA ILE A 579 -0.10 13.78 29.28
C ILE A 579 -1.49 13.56 28.67
N TYR A 580 -1.67 12.49 27.88
CA TYR A 580 -2.97 12.17 27.29
C TYR A 580 -4.01 11.73 28.34
N ALA A 581 -3.59 11.01 29.39
CA ALA A 581 -4.47 10.62 30.49
C ALA A 581 -4.98 11.84 31.27
N GLU A 582 -4.13 12.83 31.54
CA GLU A 582 -4.51 14.06 32.23
C GLU A 582 -5.55 14.89 31.44
N THR A 583 -5.39 14.97 30.12
CA THR A 583 -6.31 15.71 29.23
C THR A 583 -7.65 14.98 29.00
N SER A 584 -7.73 13.68 29.28
CA SER A 584 -8.93 12.86 29.08
C SER A 584 -10.16 13.41 29.83
N SER A 585 -9.96 14.06 30.97
CA SER A 585 -11.04 14.68 31.74
C SER A 585 -11.67 15.88 31.02
N THR A 586 -10.87 16.69 30.32
CA THR A 586 -11.33 17.82 29.50
C THR A 586 -12.07 17.33 28.26
N PHE A 587 -11.55 16.28 27.60
CA PHE A 587 -12.24 15.63 26.48
C PHE A 587 -13.62 15.10 26.89
N LEU A 588 -13.72 14.39 28.02
CA LEU A 588 -15.01 13.87 28.50
C LEU A 588 -16.00 14.99 28.81
N LYS A 589 -15.56 16.07 29.47
CA LYS A 589 -16.41 17.24 29.75
C LYS A 589 -16.91 17.89 28.47
N ALA A 590 -16.03 18.11 27.50
CA ALA A 590 -16.39 18.71 26.21
C ALA A 590 -17.37 17.83 25.43
N LEU A 591 -17.16 16.51 25.39
CA LEU A 591 -18.06 15.55 24.75
C LEU A 591 -19.43 15.50 25.44
N GLN A 592 -19.47 15.58 26.78
CA GLN A 592 -20.71 15.63 27.55
C GLN A 592 -21.51 16.90 27.32
N ALA A 593 -20.84 18.06 27.29
CA ALA A 593 -21.48 19.34 27.02
C ALA A 593 -22.13 19.40 25.63
N HIS A 594 -21.60 18.63 24.67
CA HIS A 594 -22.06 18.62 23.27
C HIS A 594 -22.80 17.33 22.89
N THR A 595 -23.18 16.48 23.85
CA THR A 595 -23.89 15.20 23.59
C THR A 595 -25.24 15.43 22.89
N GLY A 596 -25.85 16.60 23.07
CA GLY A 596 -27.09 16.98 22.37
C GLY A 596 -26.95 17.25 20.86
N LEU A 597 -25.72 17.26 20.32
CA LEU A 597 -25.45 17.44 18.88
C LEU A 597 -25.27 16.11 18.11
N ILE A 598 -25.27 14.98 18.82
CA ILE A 598 -24.98 13.66 18.27
C ILE A 598 -26.23 13.09 17.61
N SER A 599 -26.09 12.64 16.35
CA SER A 599 -27.22 12.02 15.62
C SER A 599 -27.29 10.49 15.82
N SER A 600 -26.17 9.84 16.15
CA SER A 600 -26.05 8.38 16.32
C SER A 600 -26.19 7.92 17.79
N SER A 601 -27.12 7.00 18.05
CA SER A 601 -27.33 6.41 19.38
C SER A 601 -26.14 5.59 19.89
N GLN A 602 -25.34 5.01 18.99
CA GLN A 602 -24.18 4.18 19.34
C GLN A 602 -23.03 5.00 19.92
N LEU A 603 -22.85 6.25 19.45
CA LEU A 603 -21.82 7.16 19.95
C LEU A 603 -22.19 7.67 21.36
N SER A 604 -23.49 7.94 21.60
CA SER A 604 -24.01 8.31 22.92
C SER A 604 -23.77 7.22 23.96
N GLU A 605 -24.10 5.96 23.64
CA GLU A 605 -23.87 4.81 24.53
C GLU A 605 -22.36 4.59 24.80
N GLY A 606 -21.52 4.82 23.78
CA GLY A 606 -20.06 4.77 23.90
C GLY A 606 -19.49 5.82 24.87
N ILE A 607 -20.01 7.06 24.83
CA ILE A 607 -19.63 8.16 25.74
C ILE A 607 -20.04 7.80 27.18
N GLU A 608 -21.28 7.35 27.39
CA GLU A 608 -21.78 6.98 28.72
C GLU A 608 -20.96 5.86 29.33
N LYS A 609 -20.66 4.81 28.56
CA LYS A 609 -19.82 3.70 29.01
C LYS A 609 -18.41 4.16 29.39
N LEU A 610 -17.77 4.99 28.57
CA LEU A 610 -16.42 5.50 28.86
C LEU A 610 -16.39 6.45 30.05
N HIS A 611 -17.43 7.27 30.23
CA HIS A 611 -17.57 8.20 31.35
C HIS A 611 -17.69 7.47 32.68
N VAL A 612 -18.54 6.44 32.76
CA VAL A 612 -18.67 5.59 33.96
C VAL A 612 -17.31 4.95 34.29
N THR A 613 -16.61 4.39 33.31
CA THR A 613 -15.29 3.78 33.53
C THR A 613 -14.24 4.80 34.00
N PHE A 614 -14.23 6.02 33.46
CA PHE A 614 -13.28 7.07 33.88
C PHE A 614 -13.61 7.67 35.25
N MET A 615 -14.89 7.76 35.63
CA MET A 615 -15.32 8.16 36.97
C MET A 615 -14.83 7.16 38.03
N HIS A 616 -14.88 5.86 37.75
CA HIS A 616 -14.36 4.82 38.64
C HIS A 616 -12.82 4.78 38.70
N ALA A 617 -12.12 5.17 37.64
CA ALA A 617 -10.65 5.31 37.65
C ALA A 617 -10.19 6.57 38.43
N ASN A 618 -10.87 7.71 38.24
CA ASN A 618 -10.54 8.96 38.91
C ASN A 618 -10.93 9.01 40.40
N SER A 619 -11.78 8.11 40.90
CA SER A 619 -12.02 8.01 42.36
C SER A 619 -10.80 7.50 43.15
N ARG A 620 -9.75 7.00 42.48
CA ARG A 620 -8.45 6.68 43.10
C ARG A 620 -7.49 7.86 43.18
N VAL A 621 -7.78 8.99 42.54
CA VAL A 621 -6.94 10.21 42.60
C VAL A 621 -7.78 11.38 43.10
N LYS A 622 -7.76 11.61 44.41
CA LYS A 622 -8.25 12.89 44.97
C LYS A 622 -7.32 14.03 44.54
N PRO A 623 -7.85 15.22 44.21
CA PRO A 623 -7.03 16.40 44.00
C PRO A 623 -6.67 17.03 45.36
N GLY A 624 -5.39 17.19 45.65
CA GLY A 624 -4.93 18.08 46.73
C GLY A 624 -3.60 17.72 47.38
N GLY A 625 -2.54 18.43 46.97
CA GLY A 625 -1.55 19.02 47.87
C GLY A 625 -0.44 18.14 48.46
N GLY A 626 0.75 18.26 47.87
CA GLY A 626 2.02 18.46 48.59
C GLY A 626 2.64 17.30 49.39
N THR A 627 3.84 16.93 48.95
CA THR A 627 4.97 16.32 49.70
C THR A 627 4.90 14.83 50.05
N ASP A 628 5.93 14.13 49.55
CA ASP A 628 6.57 12.90 50.02
C ASP A 628 5.72 11.65 50.29
N SER A 629 5.87 10.62 49.44
CA SER A 629 6.28 9.27 49.89
C SER A 629 6.35 8.28 48.73
N SER A 630 7.57 7.89 48.37
CA SER A 630 7.88 6.60 47.77
C SER A 630 7.54 5.49 48.77
N THR A 631 6.42 4.79 48.60
CA THR A 631 6.07 3.49 49.20
C THR A 631 4.67 3.11 48.71
N SER A 632 4.54 2.46 47.55
CA SER A 632 3.24 1.89 47.13
C SER A 632 3.34 0.64 46.25
N ASP A 633 4.43 0.40 45.53
CA ASP A 633 4.51 -0.78 44.64
C ASP A 633 4.65 -2.11 45.41
N GLY A 634 5.32 -2.13 46.57
CA GLY A 634 5.50 -3.38 47.33
C GLY A 634 4.21 -3.96 47.94
N TYR A 635 3.15 -3.15 48.10
CA TYR A 635 1.90 -3.64 48.70
C TYR A 635 1.04 -4.44 47.72
N ALA A 636 1.09 -4.10 46.42
CA ALA A 636 0.32 -4.79 45.38
C ALA A 636 0.96 -6.13 45.00
N ASP A 637 2.28 -6.17 44.83
CA ASP A 637 3.03 -7.40 44.50
C ASP A 637 2.87 -8.48 45.58
N ASP A 638 2.89 -8.09 46.86
CA ASP A 638 2.69 -8.99 47.99
C ASP A 638 1.26 -9.60 48.01
N ILE A 639 0.25 -8.86 47.53
CA ILE A 639 -1.14 -9.31 47.45
C ILE A 639 -1.32 -10.30 46.29
N GLU A 640 -0.74 -10.02 45.13
CA GLU A 640 -0.80 -10.92 43.98
C GLU A 640 -0.07 -12.24 44.24
N ALA A 641 1.10 -12.19 44.87
CA ALA A 641 1.83 -13.39 45.28
C ALA A 641 1.01 -14.26 46.25
N GLU A 642 0.28 -13.64 47.17
CA GLU A 642 -0.59 -14.32 48.14
C GLU A 642 -1.83 -14.92 47.44
N ALA A 643 -2.49 -14.17 46.56
CA ALA A 643 -3.61 -14.64 45.73
C ALA A 643 -3.22 -15.87 44.87
N ASN A 644 -2.05 -15.81 44.23
CA ASN A 644 -1.52 -16.92 43.43
C ASN A 644 -1.18 -18.15 44.29
N SER A 645 -0.68 -17.95 45.50
CA SER A 645 -0.47 -19.05 46.45
C SER A 645 -1.76 -19.80 46.77
N TYR A 646 -2.87 -19.09 47.01
CA TYR A 646 -4.17 -19.74 47.24
C TYR A 646 -4.67 -20.52 46.01
N PHE A 647 -4.50 -19.98 44.80
CA PHE A 647 -4.84 -20.73 43.58
C PHE A 647 -3.98 -21.98 43.39
N HIS A 648 -2.66 -21.90 43.65
CA HIS A 648 -1.77 -23.05 43.59
C HIS A 648 -2.14 -24.13 44.63
N GLN A 649 -2.48 -23.74 45.86
CA GLN A 649 -2.94 -24.67 46.90
C GLN A 649 -4.26 -25.34 46.50
N MET A 650 -5.17 -24.62 45.85
CA MET A 650 -6.42 -25.17 45.34
C MET A 650 -6.17 -26.17 44.19
N PHE A 651 -5.37 -25.81 43.18
CA PHE A 651 -5.10 -26.70 42.04
C PHE A 651 -4.26 -27.92 42.40
N SER A 652 -3.40 -27.82 43.42
CA SER A 652 -2.63 -28.95 43.96
C SER A 652 -3.46 -29.86 44.89
N GLY A 653 -4.68 -29.44 45.27
CA GLY A 653 -5.58 -30.20 46.13
C GLY A 653 -5.28 -30.07 47.63
N GLN A 654 -4.40 -29.15 48.02
CA GLN A 654 -4.10 -28.84 49.43
C GLN A 654 -5.22 -28.02 50.08
N LEU A 655 -5.91 -27.19 49.30
CA LEU A 655 -7.06 -26.38 49.72
C LEU A 655 -8.32 -26.88 49.01
N ALA A 656 -9.33 -27.28 49.79
CA ALA A 656 -10.64 -27.68 49.24
C ALA A 656 -11.39 -26.45 48.71
N ILE A 657 -12.20 -26.63 47.65
CA ILE A 657 -12.97 -25.53 47.03
C ILE A 657 -13.93 -24.89 48.04
N ASP A 658 -14.59 -25.70 48.87
CA ASP A 658 -15.49 -25.18 49.92
C ASP A 658 -14.76 -24.30 50.94
N ALA A 659 -13.52 -24.66 51.28
CA ALA A 659 -12.68 -23.87 52.19
C ALA A 659 -12.23 -22.54 51.53
N MET A 660 -11.92 -22.58 50.24
CA MET A 660 -11.63 -21.38 49.43
C MET A 660 -12.84 -20.43 49.39
N ILE A 661 -14.04 -20.95 49.15
CA ILE A 661 -15.28 -20.15 49.13
C ILE A 661 -15.58 -19.55 50.50
N GLN A 662 -15.39 -20.30 51.58
CA GLN A 662 -15.55 -19.78 52.94
C GLN A 662 -14.51 -18.70 53.29
N MET A 663 -13.30 -18.80 52.75
CA MET A 663 -12.29 -17.76 52.89
C MET A 663 -12.68 -16.50 52.11
N LEU A 664 -13.07 -16.62 50.84
CA LEU A 664 -13.52 -15.49 50.03
C LEU A 664 -14.76 -14.80 50.61
N ALA A 665 -15.70 -15.57 51.19
CA ALA A 665 -16.86 -15.03 51.88
C ALA A 665 -16.47 -14.20 53.12
N ARG A 666 -15.48 -14.66 53.89
CA ARG A 666 -14.95 -13.91 55.04
C ARG A 666 -14.21 -12.65 54.60
N PHE A 667 -13.39 -12.74 53.56
CA PHE A 667 -12.63 -11.59 53.05
C PHE A 667 -13.53 -10.51 52.47
N LYS A 668 -14.64 -10.89 51.82
CA LYS A 668 -15.64 -9.95 51.29
C LYS A 668 -16.31 -9.11 52.39
N GLU A 669 -16.51 -9.67 53.58
CA GLU A 669 -17.17 -8.99 54.71
C GLU A 669 -16.16 -8.48 55.76
N SER A 670 -14.85 -8.60 55.48
CA SER A 670 -13.81 -8.23 56.42
C SER A 670 -13.66 -6.72 56.53
N SER A 671 -13.37 -6.24 57.74
CA SER A 671 -12.99 -4.84 57.98
C SER A 671 -11.51 -4.56 57.67
N GLU A 672 -10.72 -5.60 57.41
CA GLU A 672 -9.29 -5.49 57.08
C GLU A 672 -9.10 -5.22 55.59
N LYS A 673 -8.57 -4.04 55.25
CA LYS A 673 -8.33 -3.61 53.85
C LYS A 673 -7.48 -4.59 53.05
N ARG A 674 -6.57 -5.33 53.70
CA ARG A 674 -5.72 -6.34 53.05
C ARG A 674 -6.55 -7.51 52.56
N GLU A 675 -7.45 -8.03 53.39
CA GLU A 675 -8.30 -9.16 53.04
C GLU A 675 -9.28 -8.79 51.91
N GLU A 676 -9.85 -7.59 51.96
CA GLU A 676 -10.70 -7.04 50.89
C GLU A 676 -9.93 -6.91 49.56
N SER A 677 -8.68 -6.43 49.61
CA SER A 677 -7.83 -6.30 48.42
C SER A 677 -7.43 -7.66 47.83
N ILE A 678 -7.14 -8.66 48.67
CA ILE A 678 -6.90 -10.05 48.23
C ILE A 678 -8.16 -10.61 47.58
N PHE A 679 -9.33 -10.40 48.16
CA PHE A 679 -10.60 -10.82 47.56
C PHE A 679 -10.81 -10.19 46.18
N GLU A 680 -10.67 -8.86 46.04
CA GLU A 680 -10.82 -8.18 44.76
C GLU A 680 -9.83 -8.69 43.70
N CYS A 681 -8.56 -8.86 44.08
CA CYS A 681 -7.51 -9.40 43.21
C CYS A 681 -7.83 -10.83 42.75
N MET A 682 -8.26 -11.70 43.67
CA MET A 682 -8.61 -13.08 43.33
C MET A 682 -9.82 -13.17 42.40
N ILE A 683 -10.83 -12.33 42.60
CA ILE A 683 -11.99 -12.27 41.69
C ILE A 683 -11.56 -11.71 40.33
N ALA A 684 -10.79 -10.62 40.26
CA ALA A 684 -10.31 -10.05 39.00
C ALA A 684 -9.50 -11.08 38.18
N ASN A 685 -8.51 -11.73 38.80
CA ASN A 685 -7.66 -12.72 38.15
C ASN A 685 -8.48 -13.90 37.59
N LEU A 686 -9.47 -14.40 38.34
CA LEU A 686 -10.29 -15.50 37.87
C LEU A 686 -11.13 -15.15 36.63
N PHE A 687 -11.62 -13.92 36.54
CA PHE A 687 -12.41 -13.46 35.38
C PHE A 687 -11.52 -13.14 34.17
N GLU A 688 -10.34 -12.57 34.39
CA GLU A 688 -9.36 -12.34 33.32
C GLU A 688 -8.83 -13.66 32.73
N GLU A 689 -8.65 -14.68 33.57
CA GLU A 689 -8.19 -16.02 33.17
C GLU A 689 -9.22 -16.79 32.33
N TYR A 690 -10.50 -16.37 32.29
CA TYR A 690 -11.55 -17.03 31.50
C TYR A 690 -11.16 -17.20 30.03
N LYS A 691 -10.43 -16.23 29.44
CA LYS A 691 -9.94 -16.30 28.04
C LYS A 691 -8.96 -17.46 27.80
N PHE A 692 -8.33 -17.98 28.85
CA PHE A 692 -7.35 -19.05 28.79
C PHE A 692 -7.89 -20.43 29.20
N PHE A 693 -9.12 -20.53 29.72
CA PHE A 693 -9.72 -21.79 30.19
C PHE A 693 -9.77 -22.90 29.11
N SER A 694 -9.84 -22.53 27.83
CA SER A 694 -9.76 -23.49 26.72
C SER A 694 -8.40 -24.22 26.65
N LYS A 695 -7.34 -23.60 27.15
CA LYS A 695 -5.97 -24.14 27.18
C LYS A 695 -5.68 -24.95 28.46
N TYR A 696 -6.56 -24.90 29.47
CA TYR A 696 -6.33 -25.61 30.72
C TYR A 696 -6.39 -27.15 30.52
N PRO A 697 -5.62 -27.92 31.29
CA PRO A 697 -5.82 -29.36 31.36
C PRO A 697 -7.15 -29.69 32.06
N GLU A 698 -7.74 -30.84 31.74
CA GLU A 698 -9.12 -31.16 32.14
C GLU A 698 -9.35 -31.14 33.66
N ARG A 699 -8.34 -31.56 34.43
CA ARG A 699 -8.44 -31.58 35.90
C ARG A 699 -8.52 -30.16 36.47
N GLN A 700 -7.63 -29.26 36.07
CA GLN A 700 -7.66 -27.88 36.53
C GLN A 700 -8.92 -27.16 36.04
N LEU A 701 -9.36 -27.42 34.81
CA LEU A 701 -10.56 -26.80 34.27
C LEU A 701 -11.82 -27.19 35.05
N LYS A 702 -11.95 -28.46 35.46
CA LYS A 702 -13.06 -28.90 36.31
C LYS A 702 -13.05 -28.21 37.68
N ILE A 703 -11.87 -28.05 38.29
CA ILE A 703 -11.71 -27.34 39.57
C ILE A 703 -12.13 -25.87 39.40
N ALA A 704 -11.65 -25.21 38.34
CA ALA A 704 -12.02 -23.83 38.03
C ALA A 704 -13.52 -23.67 37.76
N ALA A 705 -14.15 -24.61 37.04
CA ALA A 705 -15.60 -24.61 36.78
C ALA A 705 -16.42 -24.68 38.08
N VAL A 706 -16.03 -25.58 38.99
CA VAL A 706 -16.71 -25.72 40.29
C VAL A 706 -16.50 -24.46 41.14
N LEU A 707 -15.28 -23.89 41.19
CA LEU A 707 -15.04 -22.63 41.89
C LEU A 707 -15.91 -21.50 41.30
N PHE A 708 -15.91 -21.33 39.98
CA PHE A 708 -16.65 -20.28 39.29
C PHE A 708 -18.16 -20.38 39.53
N GLY A 709 -18.72 -21.59 39.46
CA GLY A 709 -20.12 -21.84 39.79
C GLY A 709 -20.44 -21.61 41.27
N SER A 710 -19.54 -21.97 42.18
CA SER A 710 -19.70 -21.74 43.62
C SER A 710 -19.62 -20.25 44.00
N LEU A 711 -18.83 -19.44 43.30
CA LEU A 711 -18.83 -17.97 43.47
C LEU A 711 -20.21 -17.38 43.17
N ILE A 712 -20.85 -17.86 42.09
CA ILE A 712 -22.23 -17.49 41.75
C ILE A 712 -23.16 -17.97 42.85
N LYS A 713 -23.11 -19.26 43.22
CA LYS A 713 -23.97 -19.87 44.24
C LYS A 713 -23.98 -19.09 45.55
N HIS A 714 -22.81 -18.74 46.07
CA HIS A 714 -22.63 -18.09 47.38
C HIS A 714 -22.71 -16.54 47.33
N GLN A 715 -23.17 -15.94 46.23
CA GLN A 715 -23.33 -14.48 46.09
C GLN A 715 -22.02 -13.70 46.32
N LEU A 716 -20.87 -14.31 46.01
CA LEU A 716 -19.58 -13.62 46.10
C LEU A 716 -19.42 -12.59 44.99
N VAL A 717 -20.10 -12.79 43.86
CA VAL A 717 -20.27 -11.80 42.78
C VAL A 717 -21.69 -11.23 42.79
N THR A 718 -21.84 -9.91 42.67
CA THR A 718 -23.13 -9.20 42.74
C THR A 718 -23.27 -8.19 41.59
N HIS A 719 -24.51 -7.81 41.26
CA HIS A 719 -24.83 -6.80 40.24
C HIS A 719 -24.13 -7.06 38.88
N LEU A 720 -23.21 -6.17 38.48
CA LEU A 720 -22.54 -6.20 37.18
C LEU A 720 -21.63 -7.43 37.03
N THR A 721 -20.86 -7.79 38.06
CA THR A 721 -19.95 -8.95 38.01
C THR A 721 -20.71 -10.27 37.94
N LEU A 722 -21.88 -10.35 38.59
CA LEU A 722 -22.81 -11.48 38.44
C LEU A 722 -23.32 -11.60 36.99
N GLY A 723 -23.68 -10.50 36.34
CA GLY A 723 -24.10 -10.50 34.94
C GLY A 723 -23.00 -10.96 33.99
N ILE A 724 -21.74 -10.58 34.25
CA ILE A 724 -20.58 -11.07 33.49
C ILE A 724 -20.38 -12.57 33.73
N ALA A 725 -20.48 -13.04 34.97
CA ALA A 725 -20.32 -14.45 35.33
C ALA A 725 -21.37 -15.34 34.65
N LEU A 726 -22.64 -14.95 34.69
CA LEU A 726 -23.73 -15.67 34.03
C LEU A 726 -23.53 -15.70 32.51
N ARG A 727 -23.12 -14.58 31.89
CA ARG A 727 -22.82 -14.55 30.46
C ARG A 727 -21.64 -15.47 30.10
N ALA A 728 -20.59 -15.49 30.92
CA ALA A 728 -19.44 -16.38 30.70
C ALA A 728 -19.85 -17.87 30.73
N VAL A 729 -20.67 -18.28 31.70
CA VAL A 729 -21.19 -19.66 31.75
C VAL A 729 -22.08 -19.97 30.54
N LEU A 730 -22.96 -19.04 30.13
CA LEU A 730 -23.81 -19.21 28.95
C LEU A 730 -23.00 -19.32 27.64
N ASP A 731 -21.98 -18.49 27.46
CA ASP A 731 -21.13 -18.52 26.28
C ASP A 731 -20.29 -19.80 26.22
N ALA A 732 -19.89 -20.34 27.38
CA ALA A 732 -19.24 -21.65 27.48
C ALA A 732 -20.20 -22.79 27.09
N LEU A 733 -21.46 -22.75 27.52
CA LEU A 733 -22.50 -23.73 27.16
C LEU A 733 -22.89 -23.72 25.68
N ARG A 734 -22.73 -22.58 25.00
CA ARG A 734 -22.98 -22.45 23.54
C ARG A 734 -21.90 -23.12 22.69
N LYS A 735 -20.73 -23.44 23.25
CA LYS A 735 -19.66 -24.15 22.53
C LYS A 735 -20.08 -25.60 22.21
N PRO A 736 -19.45 -26.24 21.20
CA PRO A 736 -19.73 -27.63 20.82
C PRO A 736 -19.64 -28.59 22.01
N ALA A 737 -20.47 -29.64 22.01
CA ALA A 737 -20.61 -30.58 23.13
C ALA A 737 -19.34 -31.37 23.48
N ASP A 738 -18.42 -31.51 22.52
CA ASP A 738 -17.11 -32.15 22.63
C ASP A 738 -16.00 -31.18 23.14
N SER A 739 -16.32 -29.90 23.30
CA SER A 739 -15.34 -28.89 23.71
C SER A 739 -15.10 -28.88 25.23
N LYS A 740 -13.85 -28.61 25.63
CA LYS A 740 -13.47 -28.39 27.04
C LYS A 740 -14.29 -27.27 27.70
N MET A 741 -14.60 -26.22 26.95
CA MET A 741 -15.41 -25.10 27.44
C MET A 741 -16.87 -25.51 27.71
N PHE A 742 -17.43 -26.44 26.93
CA PHE A 742 -18.75 -26.99 27.23
C PHE A 742 -18.74 -27.75 28.56
N VAL A 743 -17.71 -28.56 28.82
CA VAL A 743 -17.52 -29.25 30.11
C VAL A 743 -17.38 -28.25 31.27
N PHE A 744 -16.67 -27.14 31.07
CA PHE A 744 -16.63 -26.05 32.05
C PHE A 744 -18.02 -25.47 32.31
N GLY A 745 -18.75 -25.12 31.25
CA GLY A 745 -20.08 -24.52 31.35
C GLY A 745 -21.07 -25.41 32.10
N THR A 746 -21.09 -26.71 31.81
CA THR A 746 -22.00 -27.66 32.46
C THR A 746 -21.63 -27.87 33.93
N LYS A 747 -20.34 -28.03 34.25
CA LYS A 747 -19.86 -28.19 35.63
C LYS A 747 -20.06 -26.94 36.50
N ALA A 748 -19.92 -25.75 35.91
CA ALA A 748 -20.23 -24.50 36.60
C ALA A 748 -21.74 -24.36 36.84
N LEU A 749 -22.57 -24.65 35.82
CA LEU A 749 -24.02 -24.59 35.90
C LEU A 749 -24.56 -25.49 37.01
N GLU A 750 -24.05 -26.73 37.13
CA GLU A 750 -24.39 -27.70 38.19
C GLU A 750 -24.28 -27.12 39.61
N GLN A 751 -23.38 -26.15 39.86
CA GLN A 751 -23.17 -25.62 41.21
C GLN A 751 -24.30 -24.71 41.69
N PHE A 752 -24.89 -23.92 40.79
CA PHE A 752 -25.88 -22.90 41.12
C PHE A 752 -27.27 -23.17 40.52
N VAL A 753 -27.55 -24.42 40.16
CA VAL A 753 -28.86 -24.87 39.66
C VAL A 753 -30.02 -24.43 40.56
N ASP A 754 -29.83 -24.50 41.88
CA ASP A 754 -30.83 -24.12 42.88
C ASP A 754 -31.25 -22.64 42.80
N ARG A 755 -30.39 -21.78 42.24
CA ARG A 755 -30.60 -20.33 42.12
C ARG A 755 -31.03 -19.90 40.72
N LEU A 756 -31.07 -20.81 39.75
CA LEU A 756 -31.50 -20.48 38.38
C LEU A 756 -32.93 -19.90 38.32
N ILE A 757 -33.78 -20.26 39.27
CA ILE A 757 -35.12 -19.69 39.47
C ILE A 757 -35.13 -18.17 39.70
N GLU A 758 -34.02 -17.59 40.18
CA GLU A 758 -33.87 -16.14 40.32
C GLU A 758 -33.75 -15.43 38.95
N TRP A 759 -33.39 -16.16 37.88
CA TRP A 759 -33.16 -15.61 36.55
C TRP A 759 -33.94 -16.37 35.45
N PRO A 760 -35.27 -16.15 35.33
CA PRO A 760 -36.11 -16.86 34.37
C PRO A 760 -35.70 -16.63 32.90
N GLN A 761 -35.28 -15.41 32.56
CA GLN A 761 -34.80 -15.07 31.21
C GLN A 761 -33.50 -15.81 30.85
N TYR A 762 -32.61 -15.99 31.83
CA TYR A 762 -31.37 -16.75 31.65
C TYR A 762 -31.65 -18.24 31.38
N CYS A 763 -32.61 -18.81 32.09
CA CYS A 763 -33.06 -20.18 31.86
C CYS A 763 -33.62 -20.39 30.45
N ASN A 764 -34.40 -19.43 29.93
CA ASN A 764 -34.91 -19.49 28.55
C ASN A 764 -33.77 -19.52 27.53
N HIS A 765 -32.70 -18.75 27.73
CA HIS A 765 -31.53 -18.77 26.86
C HIS A 765 -30.74 -20.09 26.94
N ILE A 766 -30.68 -20.73 28.11
CA ILE A 766 -30.08 -22.08 28.24
C ILE A 766 -30.91 -23.12 27.47
N LEU A 767 -32.25 -23.05 27.55
CA LEU A 767 -33.14 -23.99 26.85
C LEU A 767 -33.11 -23.86 25.32
N GLN A 768 -32.66 -22.72 24.78
CA GLN A 768 -32.44 -22.53 23.35
C GLN A 768 -31.23 -23.29 22.81
N ILE A 769 -30.37 -23.85 23.68
CA ILE A 769 -29.16 -24.59 23.28
C ILE A 769 -29.54 -26.02 22.91
N SER A 770 -29.54 -26.33 21.61
CA SER A 770 -30.03 -27.60 21.06
C SER A 770 -29.20 -28.82 21.50
N HIS A 771 -27.88 -28.71 21.58
CA HIS A 771 -27.00 -29.82 21.98
C HIS A 771 -27.01 -30.13 23.48
N LEU A 772 -27.42 -29.17 24.33
CA LEU A 772 -27.55 -29.39 25.77
C LEU A 772 -28.69 -30.36 26.10
N ARG A 773 -29.77 -30.35 25.29
CA ARG A 773 -30.87 -31.33 25.40
C ARG A 773 -30.42 -32.76 25.14
N GLY A 774 -29.43 -32.96 24.27
CA GLY A 774 -28.91 -34.28 23.92
C GLY A 774 -27.95 -34.86 24.96
N THR A 775 -27.14 -34.03 25.62
CA THR A 775 -26.06 -34.49 26.52
C THR A 775 -26.46 -34.50 28.00
N HIS A 776 -27.30 -33.57 28.46
CA HIS A 776 -27.69 -33.42 29.87
C HIS A 776 -29.21 -33.21 30.03
N SER A 777 -29.99 -34.21 29.63
CA SER A 777 -31.46 -34.20 29.70
C SER A 777 -32.03 -33.98 31.11
N GLU A 778 -31.33 -34.44 32.15
CA GLU A 778 -31.73 -34.24 33.56
C GLU A 778 -31.65 -32.77 34.00
N LEU A 779 -30.60 -32.05 33.59
CA LEU A 779 -30.45 -30.60 33.87
C LEU A 779 -31.52 -29.79 33.14
N VAL A 780 -31.79 -30.12 31.87
CA VAL A 780 -32.87 -29.47 31.10
C VAL A 780 -34.23 -29.73 31.73
N ALA A 781 -34.55 -30.97 32.11
CA ALA A 781 -35.80 -31.31 32.77
C ALA A 781 -35.97 -30.61 34.13
N PHE A 782 -34.87 -30.38 34.85
CA PHE A 782 -34.89 -29.58 36.07
C PHE A 782 -35.23 -28.11 35.78
N ILE A 783 -34.57 -27.49 34.79
CA ILE A 783 -34.78 -26.09 34.40
C ILE A 783 -36.21 -25.88 33.88
N GLU A 784 -36.72 -26.76 33.02
CA GLU A 784 -38.10 -26.71 32.51
C GLU A 784 -39.12 -26.84 33.65
N ARG A 785 -38.90 -27.74 34.61
CA ARG A 785 -39.77 -27.91 35.79
C ARG A 785 -39.71 -26.69 36.72
N ALA A 786 -38.53 -26.09 36.88
CA ALA A 786 -38.33 -24.89 37.69
C ALA A 786 -39.06 -23.68 37.07
N LEU A 787 -38.97 -23.50 35.76
CA LEU A 787 -39.70 -22.45 35.03
C LEU A 787 -41.22 -22.67 35.04
N ALA A 788 -41.68 -23.92 34.89
CA ALA A 788 -43.10 -24.24 34.95
C ALA A 788 -43.73 -23.89 36.33
N ARG A 789 -42.98 -24.07 37.42
CA ARG A 789 -43.41 -23.66 38.78
C ARG A 789 -43.50 -22.14 38.95
N ILE A 790 -42.63 -21.38 38.30
CA ILE A 790 -42.69 -19.90 38.33
C ILE A 790 -43.87 -19.41 37.49
N SER A 791 -44.12 -20.04 36.33
CA SER A 791 -45.24 -19.69 35.46
C SER A 791 -46.61 -20.05 36.04
N SER A 792 -46.70 -21.04 36.94
CA SER A 792 -47.94 -21.42 37.63
C SER A 792 -48.15 -20.74 38.99
N GLY A 793 -47.18 -19.96 39.47
CA GLY A 793 -47.19 -19.30 40.77
C GLY A 793 -47.45 -17.80 40.71
N TYR A 794 -48.65 -17.39 40.29
CA TYR A 794 -49.24 -16.13 40.78
C TYR A 794 -50.01 -16.45 42.07
N PRO A 795 -49.76 -15.75 43.20
CA PRO A 795 -50.40 -16.06 44.47
C PRO A 795 -51.86 -15.60 44.46
N GLU A 796 -52.79 -16.52 44.70
CA GLU A 796 -54.11 -16.19 45.22
C GLU A 796 -53.96 -15.65 46.64
N SER A 797 -54.13 -14.34 46.83
CA SER A 797 -54.80 -13.82 48.03
C SER A 797 -55.40 -12.43 47.80
N ASP A 798 -56.72 -12.40 47.96
CA ASP A 798 -57.61 -11.28 48.31
C ASP A 798 -57.95 -10.19 47.28
N ILE A 799 -59.16 -10.29 46.68
CA ILE A 799 -60.36 -9.50 47.05
C ILE A 799 -61.49 -9.82 46.05
N GLY A 800 -62.69 -10.09 46.58
CA GLY A 800 -63.93 -9.64 45.93
C GLY A 800 -64.95 -10.71 45.56
N HIS A 801 -65.84 -11.02 46.52
CA HIS A 801 -67.22 -11.38 46.21
C HIS A 801 -67.79 -10.41 45.15
N GLY A 802 -68.48 -10.98 44.15
CA GLY A 802 -69.28 -10.23 43.17
C GLY A 802 -70.44 -9.43 43.83
N PRO A 803 -71.23 -8.70 43.03
CA PRO A 803 -72.09 -9.32 42.03
C PRO A 803 -72.02 -8.61 40.66
N ALA A 804 -71.96 -9.36 39.56
CA ALA A 804 -73.09 -9.74 38.70
C ALA A 804 -73.55 -8.63 37.73
N VAL A 805 -73.84 -9.07 36.50
CA VAL A 805 -74.66 -8.38 35.47
C VAL A 805 -73.91 -7.20 34.81
N ASP A 806 -73.70 -7.11 33.49
CA ASP A 806 -74.59 -7.42 32.39
C ASP A 806 -73.85 -7.59 31.05
N GLN A 807 -74.52 -8.28 30.13
CA GLN A 807 -74.17 -8.42 28.72
C GLN A 807 -74.38 -7.12 27.93
N HIS A 808 -73.79 -7.09 26.72
CA HIS A 808 -74.05 -6.22 25.53
C HIS A 808 -72.86 -5.32 25.18
N GLN A 809 -72.47 -5.05 23.93
CA GLN A 809 -72.69 -5.59 22.58
C GLN A 809 -71.76 -4.74 21.66
N GLY A 810 -71.36 -5.23 20.48
CA GLY A 810 -70.77 -4.44 19.38
C GLY A 810 -69.23 -4.51 19.32
N SER A 811 -68.57 -5.28 18.45
CA SER A 811 -68.55 -5.26 16.98
C SER A 811 -68.05 -3.93 16.37
N ILE A 812 -66.70 -3.82 16.18
CA ILE A 812 -65.92 -3.53 14.92
C ILE A 812 -66.35 -2.29 14.07
N PRO A 813 -65.51 -1.49 13.34
CA PRO A 813 -64.11 -1.69 12.86
C PRO A 813 -63.16 -0.45 12.88
N VAL A 814 -61.92 -0.72 12.43
CA VAL A 814 -60.96 0.14 11.71
C VAL A 814 -61.58 1.23 10.82
N VAL A 815 -61.05 2.47 10.91
CA VAL A 815 -60.95 3.42 9.77
C VAL A 815 -59.65 4.23 9.89
N ASN A 816 -58.98 4.36 8.74
CA ASN A 816 -57.78 5.12 8.45
C ASN A 816 -58.03 6.64 8.30
N THR A 817 -56.91 7.38 8.30
CA THR A 817 -56.63 8.67 7.62
C THR A 817 -57.29 9.94 8.17
N GLU A 818 -56.45 10.86 8.67
CA GLU A 818 -55.82 11.89 7.82
C GLU A 818 -54.30 11.87 7.99
#